data_AF-A0A6J7GQS2-F1
#
_entry.id   AF-A0A6J7GQS2-F1
#
_cell.length_a   1.000
_cell.length_b   1.000
_cell.length_c   1.000
_cell.angle_alpha   90.00
_cell.angle_beta   90.00
_cell.angle_gamma   90.00
#
_symmetry.space_group_name_H-M   'P 1'
#
loop_
_entity.id
_entity.type
_entity.pdbx_description
1 polymer ?
#
loop_
_entity_poly.entity_id
_entity_poly.type
_entity_poly.pdbx_seq_one_letter_code
_entity_poly.pdbx_strand_id
1 'polypeptide(L)'
;MGRYVELLNRSVGGVSREYLVIEYASSKRGQPADRLFVPTDTLEQVTKYVGGEAPALHRIGGADWQNSKRKARKAVKQIAAELIRLYAARMSSPGFAFSPDTPWQKELEDSFSFVETIDQQATIDEVKRDMEKPNPMDRIVCGDVGYGKTEIAVRAAFKAVQDGKQVAILVPTTLLVQQHFNTFTTRYSGFPVRIAALSRFNSPSQSKEVIAGLKSGVIDVVIGTHRLLSKDIQFSDLGLLVIDEEQRFGVEHKEELKKARTNVDVLAMSATPIPRTLEMAITGIREMSNITTPPEERHPVLTYVGPYDEKQVAAAIHRELLRDGQIFFIHNRVESIEAVAERIKKLIPEIKIGIAHGQMNERALEEVILAFWNREFDLLLCTTIIESGIDIPNANTLIVDRSDLFGLSQLHQLRGRVGRSRERAYAYFLYPTEQPITELAHDRLTTIATNTDLGAGMQVALKDLEIRGAGNLLGGEQSGHIAEVGFDLYMRMVADAVDEFKTGYFEDKSKNMECKVELPINAHLPVEYIESERLRLDLYRRLADAHNGSALNEIRDEMKDRFGELPPAANELLAVAGLRLFAKSLGLTDISFSGKNLRLMPVALPESAQIKLNRLYPGSIYKNATQILLVARPSSPNWIDDAEIGNTSTLAWVEEVLRNLLQPIKPAQSE
;
A
#
# COMPACT_ATOMS: atom_id res chain seq x y z
N MET A 1 15.06 17.69 -2.66
CA MET A 1 15.65 16.68 -1.76
C MET A 1 16.80 17.27 -0.99
N GLY A 2 16.85 16.98 0.31
CA GLY A 2 17.91 17.36 1.22
C GLY A 2 18.23 16.20 2.16
N ARG A 3 19.35 16.29 2.86
CA ARG A 3 19.85 15.30 3.83
C ARG A 3 19.48 15.73 5.23
N TYR A 4 18.85 14.85 6.00
CA TYR A 4 18.63 15.05 7.42
C TYR A 4 19.97 15.12 8.17
N VAL A 5 20.13 16.10 9.08
CA VAL A 5 21.34 16.25 9.90
C VAL A 5 21.03 15.99 11.37
N GLU A 6 20.17 16.82 11.96
CA GLU A 6 19.86 16.81 13.39
C GLU A 6 18.57 17.58 13.67
N LEU A 7 18.01 17.38 14.85
CA LEU A 7 16.97 18.21 15.43
C LEU A 7 17.60 19.22 16.40
N LEU A 8 17.44 20.51 16.10
CA LEU A 8 18.14 21.58 16.82
C LEU A 8 17.14 22.47 17.57
N ASN A 9 17.38 22.64 18.87
CA ASN A 9 16.65 23.59 19.69
C ASN A 9 17.22 25.00 19.54
N ARG A 10 16.37 25.97 19.19
CA ARG A 10 16.73 27.39 19.11
C ARG A 10 15.76 28.23 19.90
N SER A 11 16.29 29.12 20.73
CA SER A 11 15.51 30.16 21.41
C SER A 11 15.53 31.44 20.58
N VAL A 12 14.36 31.90 20.15
CA VAL A 12 14.20 33.18 19.44
C VAL A 12 13.21 34.03 20.23
N GLY A 13 13.67 35.16 20.78
CA GLY A 13 12.83 36.07 21.55
C GLY A 13 12.28 35.49 22.86
N GLY A 14 13.02 34.58 23.51
CA GLY A 14 12.62 33.93 24.76
C GLY A 14 11.72 32.69 24.58
N VAL A 15 11.33 32.37 23.35
CA VAL A 15 10.55 31.17 23.01
C VAL A 15 11.48 30.11 22.44
N SER A 16 11.53 28.93 23.07
CA SER A 16 12.28 27.78 22.56
C SER A 16 11.46 27.05 21.50
N ARG A 17 12.07 26.76 20.36
CA ARG A 17 11.47 25.93 19.31
C ARG A 17 12.47 24.93 18.77
N GLU A 18 11.96 23.74 18.44
CA GLU A 18 12.69 22.71 17.73
C GLU A 18 12.59 22.92 16.22
N TYR A 19 13.72 22.73 15.54
CA TYR A 19 13.81 22.80 14.09
C TYR A 19 14.47 21.53 13.57
N LEU A 20 13.88 20.96 12.53
CA LEU A 20 14.51 19.88 11.76
C LEU A 20 15.54 20.51 10.79
N VAL A 21 16.81 20.16 10.95
CA VAL A 21 17.88 20.69 10.11
C VAL A 21 18.09 19.79 8.90
N ILE A 22 17.88 20.34 7.70
CA ILE A 22 18.05 19.64 6.43
C ILE A 22 19.15 20.33 5.62
N GLU A 23 20.16 19.57 5.18
CA GLU A 23 21.23 20.02 4.29
C GLU A 23 20.89 19.81 2.81
N TYR A 24 21.14 20.84 2.01
CA TYR A 24 20.92 20.88 0.57
C TYR A 24 22.25 21.07 -0.17
N ALA A 25 22.27 20.80 -1.48
CA ALA A 25 23.46 21.03 -2.29
C ALA A 25 23.85 22.51 -2.26
N SER A 26 25.16 22.78 -2.20
CA SER A 26 25.67 24.14 -2.16
C SER A 26 25.22 24.94 -3.38
N SER A 27 24.66 26.12 -3.12
CA SER A 27 24.27 27.10 -4.14
C SER A 27 25.47 27.71 -4.89
N LYS A 28 26.69 27.63 -4.34
CA LYS A 28 27.94 28.10 -4.99
C LYS A 28 29.00 27.00 -5.05
N ARG A 29 29.70 26.89 -6.19
CA ARG A 29 30.82 25.93 -6.37
C ARG A 29 31.91 26.21 -5.32
N GLY A 30 32.19 25.23 -4.46
CA GLY A 30 33.25 25.31 -3.43
C GLY A 30 32.83 25.85 -2.06
N GLN A 31 31.54 26.08 -1.81
CA GLN A 31 31.02 26.43 -0.48
C GLN A 31 30.42 25.22 0.25
N PRO A 32 30.27 25.28 1.60
CA PRO A 32 29.58 24.26 2.36
C PRO A 32 28.12 24.07 1.89
N ALA A 33 27.54 22.94 2.25
CA ALA A 33 26.13 22.62 2.00
C ALA A 33 25.22 23.67 2.66
N ASP A 34 24.14 24.05 1.97
CA ASP A 34 23.18 25.02 2.49
C ASP A 34 22.25 24.33 3.50
N ARG A 35 21.97 24.95 4.64
CA ARG A 35 21.09 24.40 5.69
C ARG A 35 19.74 25.08 5.72
N LEU A 36 18.68 24.29 5.71
CA LEU A 36 17.31 24.72 5.92
C LEU A 36 16.85 24.28 7.31
N PHE A 37 16.32 25.23 8.09
CA PHE A 37 15.71 24.97 9.40
C PHE A 37 14.21 24.86 9.20
N VAL A 38 13.67 23.65 9.24
CA VAL A 38 12.24 23.39 9.05
C VAL A 38 11.54 23.42 10.41
N PRO A 39 10.56 24.33 10.62
CA PRO A 39 9.75 24.36 11.83
C PRO A 39 8.93 23.08 12.03
N THR A 40 8.74 22.65 13.29
CA THR A 40 7.99 21.42 13.64
C THR A 40 6.53 21.43 13.17
N ASP A 41 5.89 22.61 13.08
CA ASP A 41 4.52 22.80 12.58
C ASP A 41 4.36 22.56 11.07
N THR A 42 5.47 22.55 10.33
CA THR A 42 5.49 22.32 8.87
C THR A 42 6.05 20.95 8.48
N LEU A 43 6.21 20.04 9.45
CA LEU A 43 6.74 18.70 9.19
C LEU A 43 5.87 17.85 8.24
N GLU A 44 4.58 18.19 8.05
CA GLU A 44 3.72 17.61 7.01
C GLU A 44 4.27 17.76 5.58
N GLN A 45 5.14 18.76 5.36
CA GLN A 45 5.83 19.01 4.09
C GLN A 45 7.13 18.21 3.95
N VAL A 46 7.60 17.60 5.03
CA VAL A 46 8.82 16.78 5.04
C VAL A 46 8.45 15.32 4.94
N THR A 47 8.85 14.70 3.86
CA THR A 47 8.65 13.27 3.62
C THR A 47 9.98 12.57 3.53
N LYS A 48 10.04 11.37 4.09
CA LYS A 48 11.19 10.49 3.88
C LYS A 48 11.26 10.16 2.39
N TYR A 49 12.41 10.43 1.77
CA TYR A 49 12.60 10.09 0.37
C TYR A 49 12.63 8.57 0.20
N VAL A 50 11.79 8.10 -0.73
CA VAL A 50 11.71 6.70 -1.17
C VAL A 50 11.68 6.75 -2.70
N GLY A 51 12.78 6.37 -3.34
CA GLY A 51 12.94 6.55 -4.79
C GLY A 51 14.25 6.02 -5.40
N GLY A 52 15.31 5.81 -4.61
CA GLY A 52 16.59 5.23 -5.06
C GLY A 52 17.69 5.32 -3.98
N GLU A 53 18.83 4.67 -4.21
CA GLU A 53 19.91 4.51 -3.22
C GLU A 53 20.73 5.79 -2.95
N ALA A 54 20.87 6.69 -3.93
CA ALA A 54 21.66 7.92 -3.80
C ALA A 54 21.05 9.10 -4.57
N PRO A 55 19.99 9.75 -4.06
CA PRO A 55 19.40 10.92 -4.71
C PRO A 55 20.37 12.10 -4.76
N ALA A 56 20.37 12.83 -5.88
CA ALA A 56 21.09 14.10 -5.96
C ALA A 56 20.41 15.14 -5.05
N LEU A 57 21.22 15.81 -4.21
CA LEU A 57 20.73 16.91 -3.38
C LEU A 57 20.36 18.11 -4.27
N HIS A 58 19.21 18.72 -4.01
CA HIS A 58 18.78 19.91 -4.73
C HIS A 58 19.42 21.17 -4.15
N ARG A 59 19.48 22.26 -4.93
CA ARG A 59 19.96 23.57 -4.48
C ARG A 59 18.79 24.42 -3.98
N ILE A 60 19.02 25.18 -2.90
CA ILE A 60 18.05 26.16 -2.40
C ILE A 60 17.94 27.32 -3.39
N GLY A 61 16.71 27.72 -3.73
CA GLY A 61 16.45 28.82 -4.68
C GLY A 61 16.62 28.47 -6.17
N GLY A 62 17.00 27.24 -6.50
CA GLY A 62 17.13 26.77 -7.89
C GLY A 62 15.78 26.40 -8.53
N ALA A 63 15.70 26.49 -9.86
CA ALA A 63 14.51 26.10 -10.64
C ALA A 63 14.37 24.58 -10.82
N ASP A 64 15.41 23.79 -10.48
CA ASP A 64 15.48 22.35 -10.73
C ASP A 64 14.32 21.59 -10.07
N TRP A 65 14.02 21.89 -8.80
CA TRP A 65 12.91 21.26 -8.09
C TRP A 65 11.55 21.59 -8.71
N GLN A 66 11.32 22.85 -9.08
CA GLN A 66 10.07 23.26 -9.73
C GLN A 66 9.91 22.61 -11.10
N ASN A 67 11.01 22.45 -11.84
CA ASN A 67 11.01 21.76 -13.13
C ASN A 67 10.69 20.27 -12.99
N SER A 68 11.32 19.55 -12.05
CA SER A 68 11.01 18.14 -11.75
C SER A 68 9.58 17.97 -11.27
N LYS A 69 9.10 18.82 -10.34
CA LYS A 69 7.69 18.83 -9.90
C LYS A 69 6.73 19.05 -11.06
N ARG A 70 7.04 19.97 -11.99
CA ARG A 70 6.20 20.23 -13.18
C ARG A 70 6.19 19.05 -14.16
N LYS A 71 7.33 18.41 -14.40
CA LYS A 71 7.43 17.21 -15.26
C LYS A 71 6.62 16.04 -14.66
N ALA A 72 6.83 15.75 -13.38
CA ALA A 72 6.07 14.74 -12.66
C ALA A 72 4.57 15.01 -12.71
N ARG A 73 4.14 16.25 -12.41
CA ARG A 73 2.72 16.63 -12.48
C ARG A 73 2.12 16.46 -13.88
N LYS A 74 2.89 16.75 -14.94
CA LYS A 74 2.44 16.54 -16.33
C LYS A 74 2.21 15.05 -16.63
N ALA A 75 3.14 14.18 -16.24
CA ALA A 75 3.01 12.74 -16.41
C ALA A 75 1.84 12.17 -15.59
N VAL A 76 1.70 12.60 -14.33
CA VAL A 76 0.59 12.24 -13.46
C VAL A 76 -0.76 12.64 -14.08
N LYS A 77 -0.89 13.85 -14.64
CA LYS A 77 -2.12 14.27 -15.33
C LYS A 77 -2.45 13.40 -16.55
N GLN A 78 -1.46 12.91 -17.29
CA GLN A 78 -1.70 11.99 -18.41
C GLN A 78 -2.23 10.64 -17.94
N ILE A 79 -1.63 10.08 -16.87
CA ILE A 79 -2.06 8.81 -16.27
C ILE A 79 -3.48 8.96 -15.70
N ALA A 80 -3.75 10.02 -14.93
CA ALA A 80 -5.07 10.29 -14.38
C ALA A 80 -6.13 10.42 -15.49
N ALA A 81 -5.79 11.09 -16.61
CA ALA A 81 -6.70 11.20 -17.75
C ALA A 81 -7.00 9.84 -18.42
N GLU A 82 -6.00 8.95 -18.55
CA GLU A 82 -6.22 7.59 -19.07
C GLU A 82 -7.11 6.76 -18.12
N LEU A 83 -6.82 6.80 -16.82
CA LEU A 83 -7.58 6.09 -15.79
C LEU A 83 -9.05 6.55 -15.75
N ILE A 84 -9.29 7.86 -15.84
CA ILE A 84 -10.63 8.41 -15.83
C ILE A 84 -11.37 8.13 -17.13
N ARG A 85 -10.68 8.11 -18.28
CA ARG A 85 -11.29 7.64 -19.54
C ARG A 85 -11.77 6.20 -19.44
N LEU A 86 -10.98 5.31 -18.83
CA LEU A 86 -11.38 3.92 -18.60
C LEU A 86 -12.59 3.85 -17.65
N TYR A 87 -12.55 4.61 -16.55
CA TYR A 87 -13.67 4.67 -15.60
C TYR A 87 -14.95 5.24 -16.24
N ALA A 88 -14.85 6.32 -17.01
CA ALA A 88 -15.97 6.94 -17.71
C ALA A 88 -16.52 6.02 -18.79
N ALA A 89 -15.66 5.38 -19.59
CA ALA A 89 -16.06 4.37 -20.56
C ALA A 89 -16.85 3.25 -19.88
N ARG A 90 -16.39 2.78 -18.72
CA ARG A 90 -17.08 1.75 -17.92
C ARG A 90 -18.42 2.21 -17.36
N MET A 91 -18.51 3.42 -16.81
CA MET A 91 -19.78 3.99 -16.31
C MET A 91 -20.78 4.29 -17.43
N SER A 92 -20.30 4.50 -18.65
CA SER A 92 -21.14 4.71 -19.84
C SER A 92 -21.50 3.41 -20.57
N SER A 93 -20.76 2.33 -20.33
CA SER A 93 -21.00 1.03 -20.96
C SER A 93 -22.09 0.29 -20.18
N PRO A 94 -23.14 -0.23 -20.84
CA PRO A 94 -24.10 -1.08 -20.17
C PRO A 94 -23.38 -2.36 -19.72
N GLY A 95 -23.19 -2.53 -18.42
CA GLY A 95 -22.74 -3.79 -17.83
C GLY A 95 -23.89 -4.80 -17.72
N PHE A 96 -23.60 -5.94 -17.11
CA PHE A 96 -24.61 -6.93 -16.76
C PHE A 96 -24.79 -6.92 -15.24
N ALA A 97 -25.96 -6.50 -14.77
CA ALA A 97 -26.32 -6.62 -13.36
C ALA A 97 -26.72 -8.07 -13.07
N PHE A 98 -25.90 -8.77 -12.31
CA PHE A 98 -26.19 -10.14 -11.87
C PHE A 98 -27.39 -10.15 -10.90
N SER A 99 -28.14 -11.25 -10.91
CA SER A 99 -29.28 -11.49 -10.04
C SER A 99 -28.84 -11.71 -8.59
N PRO A 100 -29.72 -11.49 -7.59
CA PRO A 100 -29.48 -11.91 -6.21
C PRO A 100 -29.18 -13.41 -6.09
N ASP A 101 -28.52 -13.79 -5.00
CA ASP A 101 -28.13 -15.18 -4.75
C ASP A 101 -29.34 -16.13 -4.71
N THR A 102 -29.11 -17.33 -5.24
CA THR A 102 -30.11 -18.41 -5.29
C THR A 102 -29.92 -19.40 -4.13
N PRO A 103 -30.86 -20.33 -3.90
CA PRO A 103 -30.67 -21.43 -2.96
C PRO A 103 -29.41 -22.28 -3.26
N TRP A 104 -29.09 -22.53 -4.54
CA TRP A 104 -27.87 -23.23 -4.92
C TRP A 104 -26.60 -22.48 -4.56
N GLN A 105 -26.61 -21.14 -4.63
CA GLN A 105 -25.47 -20.34 -4.19
C GLN A 105 -25.19 -20.61 -2.71
N LYS A 106 -26.25 -20.62 -1.89
CA LYS A 106 -26.15 -20.89 -0.47
C LYS A 106 -25.67 -22.32 -0.18
N GLU A 107 -26.19 -23.32 -0.89
CA GLU A 107 -25.73 -24.71 -0.75
C GLU A 107 -24.23 -24.87 -1.06
N LEU A 108 -23.74 -24.19 -2.10
CA LEU A 108 -22.31 -24.19 -2.44
C LEU A 108 -21.47 -23.49 -1.36
N GLU A 109 -21.97 -22.42 -0.77
CA GLU A 109 -21.31 -21.69 0.31
C GLU A 109 -21.26 -22.52 1.60
N ASP A 110 -22.38 -23.14 1.97
CA ASP A 110 -22.50 -24.02 3.14
C ASP A 110 -21.66 -25.30 2.98
N SER A 111 -21.32 -25.71 1.75
CA SER A 111 -20.43 -26.85 1.49
C SER A 111 -18.94 -26.57 1.79
N PHE A 112 -18.59 -25.31 2.08
CA PHE A 112 -17.21 -24.94 2.37
C PHE A 112 -16.74 -25.56 3.69
N SER A 113 -15.61 -26.27 3.63
CA SER A 113 -15.09 -27.02 4.78
C SER A 113 -14.41 -26.17 5.85
N PHE A 114 -14.31 -24.85 5.65
CA PHE A 114 -13.64 -23.93 6.56
C PHE A 114 -14.60 -22.80 6.95
N VAL A 115 -14.38 -22.20 8.12
CA VAL A 115 -15.11 -21.00 8.53
C VAL A 115 -14.44 -19.77 7.94
N GLU A 116 -15.23 -18.91 7.32
CA GLU A 116 -14.76 -17.66 6.73
C GLU A 116 -14.33 -16.67 7.83
N THR A 117 -13.26 -15.94 7.57
CA THR A 117 -12.87 -14.81 8.42
C THR A 117 -13.77 -13.60 8.17
N ILE A 118 -13.79 -12.66 9.11
CA ILE A 118 -14.56 -11.40 8.96
C ILE A 118 -14.16 -10.67 7.67
N ASP A 119 -12.86 -10.58 7.39
CA ASP A 119 -12.35 -9.94 6.18
C ASP A 119 -12.76 -10.69 4.90
N GLN A 120 -12.77 -12.03 4.94
CA GLN A 120 -13.22 -12.85 3.82
C GLN A 120 -14.71 -12.62 3.55
N GLN A 121 -15.55 -12.68 4.60
CA GLN A 121 -16.99 -12.48 4.46
C GLN A 121 -17.31 -11.08 3.91
N ALA A 122 -16.68 -10.04 4.46
CA ALA A 122 -16.83 -8.68 3.96
C ALA A 122 -16.43 -8.57 2.48
N THR A 123 -15.32 -9.21 2.08
CA THR A 123 -14.87 -9.22 0.68
C THR A 123 -15.84 -9.96 -0.24
N ILE A 124 -16.41 -11.09 0.21
CA ILE A 124 -17.42 -11.85 -0.55
C ILE A 124 -18.65 -10.99 -0.79
N ASP A 125 -19.14 -10.32 0.25
CA ASP A 125 -20.33 -9.46 0.17
C ASP A 125 -20.08 -8.26 -0.75
N GLU A 126 -18.91 -7.64 -0.65
CA GLU A 126 -18.48 -6.55 -1.54
C GLU A 126 -18.44 -6.97 -3.02
N VAL A 127 -17.83 -8.13 -3.32
CA VAL A 127 -17.76 -8.66 -4.69
C VAL A 127 -19.15 -8.94 -5.24
N LYS A 128 -20.02 -9.63 -4.47
CA LYS A 128 -21.39 -9.94 -4.91
C LYS A 128 -22.20 -8.67 -5.15
N ARG A 129 -22.08 -7.69 -4.24
CA ARG A 129 -22.77 -6.40 -4.36
C ARG A 129 -22.33 -5.63 -5.59
N ASP A 130 -21.06 -5.71 -5.97
CA ASP A 130 -20.58 -5.09 -7.19
C ASP A 130 -21.09 -5.78 -8.45
N MET A 131 -21.14 -7.12 -8.45
CA MET A 131 -21.73 -7.89 -9.54
C MET A 131 -23.23 -7.57 -9.74
N GLU A 132 -23.95 -7.23 -8.68
CA GLU A 132 -25.37 -6.85 -8.78
C GLU A 132 -25.59 -5.42 -9.32
N LYS A 133 -24.53 -4.62 -9.50
CA LYS A 133 -24.64 -3.26 -10.06
C LYS A 133 -24.76 -3.32 -11.59
N PRO A 134 -25.42 -2.33 -12.22
CA PRO A 134 -25.51 -2.24 -13.68
C PRO A 134 -24.20 -1.85 -14.37
N ASN A 135 -23.21 -1.37 -13.62
CA ASN A 135 -21.92 -0.95 -14.15
C ASN A 135 -20.90 -2.08 -13.94
N PRO A 136 -20.02 -2.38 -14.92
CA PRO A 136 -19.08 -3.47 -14.79
C PRO A 136 -18.17 -3.36 -13.55
N MET A 137 -18.05 -4.45 -12.80
CA MET A 137 -17.13 -4.54 -11.65
C MET A 137 -15.67 -4.49 -12.14
N ASP A 138 -14.80 -3.76 -11.42
CA ASP A 138 -13.34 -3.92 -11.51
C ASP A 138 -12.77 -3.84 -10.10
N ARG A 139 -12.60 -5.02 -9.48
CA ARG A 139 -12.18 -5.16 -8.09
C ARG A 139 -10.88 -5.93 -7.99
N ILE A 140 -10.06 -5.55 -7.00
CA ILE A 140 -8.86 -6.31 -6.63
C ILE A 140 -9.02 -6.83 -5.21
N VAL A 141 -8.82 -8.13 -5.06
CA VAL A 141 -8.70 -8.79 -3.77
C VAL A 141 -7.22 -8.99 -3.48
N CYS A 142 -6.74 -8.28 -2.45
CA CYS A 142 -5.40 -8.43 -1.93
C CYS A 142 -5.45 -9.22 -0.63
N GLY A 143 -4.56 -10.18 -0.48
CA GLY A 143 -4.43 -10.95 0.76
C GLY A 143 -3.24 -11.88 0.64
N ASP A 144 -2.67 -12.29 1.76
CA ASP A 144 -1.52 -13.19 1.72
C ASP A 144 -1.87 -14.53 1.07
N VAL A 145 -0.84 -15.24 0.63
CA VAL A 145 -0.97 -16.58 0.06
C VAL A 145 -1.71 -17.48 1.06
N GLY A 146 -2.76 -18.19 0.66
CA GLY A 146 -3.54 -19.07 1.54
C GLY A 146 -4.68 -18.40 2.33
N TYR A 147 -4.93 -17.10 2.14
CA TYR A 147 -6.01 -16.37 2.83
C TYR A 147 -7.38 -16.55 2.16
N GLY A 148 -7.60 -17.65 1.44
CA GLY A 148 -8.90 -17.94 0.81
C GLY A 148 -9.28 -17.06 -0.38
N LYS A 149 -8.33 -16.39 -1.06
CA LYS A 149 -8.63 -15.60 -2.28
C LYS A 149 -9.37 -16.42 -3.35
N THR A 150 -8.93 -17.66 -3.55
CA THR A 150 -9.56 -18.60 -4.48
C THR A 150 -11.02 -18.87 -4.12
N GLU A 151 -11.39 -18.86 -2.84
CA GLU A 151 -12.77 -19.08 -2.41
C GLU A 151 -13.70 -17.97 -2.88
N ILE A 152 -13.24 -16.73 -2.81
CA ILE A 152 -13.98 -15.57 -3.30
C ILE A 152 -14.22 -15.69 -4.81
N ALA A 153 -13.21 -16.12 -5.56
CA ALA A 153 -13.34 -16.36 -7.00
C ALA A 153 -14.30 -17.50 -7.34
N VAL A 154 -14.30 -18.59 -6.56
CA VAL A 154 -15.24 -19.71 -6.72
C VAL A 154 -16.68 -19.23 -6.52
N ARG A 155 -16.96 -18.45 -5.46
CA ARG A 155 -18.30 -17.94 -5.18
C ARG A 155 -18.79 -16.96 -6.25
N ALA A 156 -17.93 -16.03 -6.66
CA ALA A 156 -18.24 -15.07 -7.73
C ALA A 156 -18.50 -15.78 -9.06
N ALA A 157 -17.67 -16.76 -9.42
CA ALA A 157 -17.84 -17.54 -10.63
C ALA A 157 -19.15 -18.35 -10.61
N PHE A 158 -19.50 -18.96 -9.48
CA PHE A 158 -20.75 -19.71 -9.37
C PHE A 158 -21.98 -18.81 -9.53
N LYS A 159 -21.97 -17.61 -8.93
CA LYS A 159 -23.03 -16.60 -9.12
C LYS A 159 -23.20 -16.25 -10.60
N ALA A 160 -22.09 -16.03 -11.31
CA ALA A 160 -22.14 -15.71 -12.74
C ALA A 160 -22.72 -16.84 -13.59
N VAL A 161 -22.33 -18.09 -13.31
CA VAL A 161 -22.84 -19.28 -14.02
C VAL A 161 -24.35 -19.45 -13.82
N GLN A 162 -24.88 -19.11 -12.63
CA GLN A 162 -26.31 -19.24 -12.36
C GLN A 162 -27.18 -18.28 -13.18
N ASP A 163 -26.65 -17.15 -13.62
CA ASP A 163 -27.30 -16.25 -14.57
C ASP A 163 -27.03 -16.63 -16.05
N GLY A 164 -26.47 -17.81 -16.30
CA GLY A 164 -26.17 -18.31 -17.64
C GLY A 164 -24.98 -17.62 -18.31
N LYS A 165 -24.15 -16.90 -17.54
CA LYS A 165 -22.93 -16.27 -18.04
C LYS A 165 -21.73 -17.20 -17.96
N GLN A 166 -20.87 -17.15 -18.98
CA GLN A 166 -19.60 -17.85 -18.97
C GLN A 166 -18.58 -17.11 -18.09
N VAL A 167 -17.67 -17.87 -17.49
CA VAL A 167 -16.59 -17.37 -16.64
C VAL A 167 -15.24 -17.80 -17.19
N ALA A 168 -14.31 -16.85 -17.26
CA ALA A 168 -12.91 -17.11 -17.60
C ALA A 168 -12.01 -16.85 -16.40
N ILE A 169 -11.17 -17.82 -16.04
CA ILE A 169 -10.16 -17.70 -14.98
C ILE A 169 -8.78 -17.74 -15.64
N LEU A 170 -8.11 -16.60 -15.63
CA LEU A 170 -6.82 -16.39 -16.25
C LEU A 170 -5.70 -16.49 -15.22
N VAL A 171 -4.79 -17.44 -15.44
CA VAL A 171 -3.66 -17.72 -14.54
C VAL A 171 -2.32 -17.70 -15.31
N PRO A 172 -1.18 -17.36 -14.68
CA PRO A 172 0.06 -17.15 -15.42
C PRO A 172 0.74 -18.45 -15.85
N THR A 173 0.52 -19.57 -15.16
CA THR A 173 1.25 -20.83 -15.39
C THR A 173 0.30 -22.02 -15.59
N THR A 174 0.77 -23.03 -16.34
CA THR A 174 0.05 -24.28 -16.58
C THR A 174 -0.28 -25.03 -15.28
N LEU A 175 0.60 -24.95 -14.27
CA LEU A 175 0.38 -25.57 -12.97
C LEU A 175 -0.79 -24.92 -12.22
N LEU A 176 -0.87 -23.59 -12.23
CA LEU A 176 -2.00 -22.88 -11.62
C LEU A 176 -3.31 -23.24 -12.33
N VAL A 177 -3.29 -23.52 -13.64
CA VAL A 177 -4.48 -24.03 -14.33
C VAL A 177 -4.97 -25.32 -13.68
N GLN A 178 -4.07 -26.28 -13.45
CA GLN A 178 -4.43 -27.55 -12.82
C GLN A 178 -4.90 -27.38 -11.37
N GLN A 179 -4.22 -26.53 -10.60
CA GLN A 179 -4.60 -26.25 -9.21
C GLN A 179 -6.01 -25.66 -9.10
N HIS A 180 -6.29 -24.61 -9.89
CA HIS A 180 -7.61 -24.00 -9.95
C HIS A 180 -8.63 -24.99 -10.52
N PHE A 181 -8.30 -25.74 -11.56
CA PHE A 181 -9.21 -26.73 -12.16
C PHE A 181 -9.65 -27.79 -11.16
N ASN A 182 -8.72 -28.34 -10.37
CA ASN A 182 -9.04 -29.32 -9.32
C ASN A 182 -9.91 -28.71 -8.21
N THR A 183 -9.57 -27.48 -7.78
CA THR A 183 -10.32 -26.78 -6.73
C THR A 183 -11.76 -26.50 -7.16
N PHE A 184 -11.93 -25.92 -8.35
CA PHE A 184 -13.25 -25.60 -8.92
C PHE A 184 -14.07 -26.86 -9.20
N THR A 185 -13.46 -27.91 -9.74
CA THR A 185 -14.14 -29.20 -9.99
C THR A 185 -14.62 -29.84 -8.69
N THR A 186 -13.80 -29.77 -7.64
CA THR A 186 -14.18 -30.30 -6.31
C THR A 186 -15.34 -29.48 -5.72
N ARG A 187 -15.27 -28.14 -5.81
CA ARG A 187 -16.29 -27.26 -5.23
C ARG A 187 -17.61 -27.24 -5.98
N TYR A 188 -17.61 -27.47 -7.30
CA TYR A 188 -18.83 -27.58 -8.10
C TYR A 188 -19.35 -29.02 -8.19
N SER A 189 -18.77 -29.94 -7.41
CA SER A 189 -19.27 -31.32 -7.34
C SER A 189 -20.71 -31.32 -6.82
N GLY A 190 -21.61 -31.94 -7.58
CA GLY A 190 -23.05 -31.96 -7.29
C GLY A 190 -23.87 -30.89 -8.03
N PHE A 191 -23.22 -29.96 -8.75
CA PHE A 191 -23.91 -28.96 -9.56
C PHE A 191 -23.74 -29.23 -11.06
N PRO A 192 -24.71 -28.86 -11.92
CA PRO A 192 -24.66 -29.09 -13.36
C PRO A 192 -23.77 -28.06 -14.08
N VAL A 193 -22.55 -27.82 -13.59
CA VAL A 193 -21.60 -26.84 -14.14
C VAL A 193 -20.50 -27.55 -14.93
N ARG A 194 -20.29 -27.15 -16.18
CA ARG A 194 -19.24 -27.69 -17.05
C ARG A 194 -17.99 -26.84 -16.98
N ILE A 195 -16.94 -27.44 -16.42
CA ILE A 195 -15.62 -26.80 -16.26
C ILE A 195 -14.64 -27.38 -17.27
N ALA A 196 -13.83 -26.54 -17.88
CA ALA A 196 -12.74 -26.94 -18.76
C ALA A 196 -11.42 -26.27 -18.40
N ALA A 197 -10.32 -26.98 -18.63
CA ALA A 197 -8.97 -26.45 -18.54
C ALA A 197 -8.39 -26.23 -19.95
N LEU A 198 -7.77 -25.07 -20.19
CA LEU A 198 -7.05 -24.76 -21.42
C LEU A 198 -5.61 -24.33 -21.12
N SER A 199 -4.68 -25.23 -21.39
CA SER A 199 -3.27 -25.10 -21.04
C SER A 199 -2.39 -25.84 -22.04
N ARG A 200 -1.06 -25.76 -21.88
CA ARG A 200 -0.10 -26.49 -22.73
C ARG A 200 -0.16 -28.01 -22.56
N PHE A 201 -0.75 -28.52 -21.45
CA PHE A 201 -0.93 -29.95 -21.24
C PHE A 201 -2.06 -30.58 -22.05
N ASN A 202 -3.00 -29.75 -22.55
CA ASN A 202 -4.11 -30.27 -23.32
C ASN A 202 -3.59 -30.73 -24.69
N SER A 203 -4.02 -31.93 -25.11
CA SER A 203 -3.76 -32.40 -26.47
C SER A 203 -4.42 -31.46 -27.50
N PRO A 204 -3.95 -31.45 -28.76
CA PRO A 204 -4.59 -30.65 -29.82
C PRO A 204 -6.08 -30.98 -30.01
N SER A 205 -6.49 -32.23 -29.77
CA SER A 205 -7.90 -32.64 -29.82
C SER A 205 -8.70 -32.01 -28.69
N GLN A 206 -8.22 -32.13 -27.44
CA GLN A 206 -8.88 -31.54 -26.26
C GLN A 206 -8.99 -30.02 -26.38
N SER A 207 -7.93 -29.36 -26.84
CA SER A 207 -7.93 -27.90 -27.03
C SER A 207 -9.01 -27.48 -28.03
N LYS A 208 -9.15 -28.19 -29.15
CA LYS A 208 -10.20 -27.90 -30.15
C LYS A 208 -11.60 -28.09 -29.60
N GLU A 209 -11.82 -29.12 -28.80
CA GLU A 209 -13.10 -29.39 -28.15
C GLU A 209 -13.46 -28.27 -27.16
N VAL A 210 -12.51 -27.85 -26.33
CA VAL A 210 -12.70 -26.73 -25.40
C VAL A 210 -13.03 -25.43 -26.13
N ILE A 211 -12.29 -25.10 -27.20
CA ILE A 211 -12.55 -23.90 -27.99
C ILE A 211 -13.94 -23.93 -28.64
N ALA A 212 -14.35 -25.08 -29.17
CA ALA A 212 -15.68 -25.26 -29.73
C ALA A 212 -16.77 -25.13 -28.65
N GLY A 213 -16.55 -25.71 -27.47
CA GLY A 213 -17.46 -25.64 -26.32
C GLY A 213 -17.62 -24.23 -25.75
N LEU A 214 -16.55 -23.43 -25.75
CA LEU A 214 -16.61 -22.02 -25.38
C LEU A 214 -17.48 -21.21 -26.33
N LYS A 215 -17.30 -21.44 -27.63
CA LYS A 215 -18.05 -20.74 -28.69
C LYS A 215 -19.53 -21.11 -28.71
N SER A 216 -19.86 -22.37 -28.40
CA SER A 216 -21.25 -22.83 -28.35
C SER A 216 -21.96 -22.53 -27.03
N GLY A 217 -21.23 -22.06 -26.00
CA GLY A 217 -21.79 -21.85 -24.66
C GLY A 217 -21.97 -23.13 -23.84
N VAL A 218 -21.43 -24.27 -24.31
CA VAL A 218 -21.52 -25.55 -23.61
C VAL A 218 -20.58 -25.61 -22.39
N ILE A 219 -19.52 -24.80 -22.38
CA ILE A 219 -18.60 -24.69 -21.25
C ILE A 219 -18.94 -23.44 -20.46
N ASP A 220 -19.29 -23.61 -19.19
CA ASP A 220 -19.69 -22.53 -18.29
C ASP A 220 -18.44 -21.83 -17.72
N VAL A 221 -17.44 -22.61 -17.30
CA VAL A 221 -16.22 -22.09 -16.68
C VAL A 221 -14.99 -22.63 -17.40
N VAL A 222 -14.09 -21.72 -17.82
CA VAL A 222 -12.79 -22.09 -18.35
C VAL A 222 -11.65 -21.53 -17.50
N ILE A 223 -10.69 -22.39 -17.20
CA ILE A 223 -9.47 -22.02 -16.48
C ILE A 223 -8.32 -22.19 -17.46
N GLY A 224 -7.53 -21.15 -17.65
CA GLY A 224 -6.47 -21.22 -18.66
C GLY A 224 -5.38 -20.19 -18.51
N THR A 225 -4.31 -20.41 -19.26
CA THR A 225 -3.20 -19.46 -19.34
C THR A 225 -3.52 -18.32 -20.31
N HIS A 226 -2.52 -17.48 -20.62
CA HIS A 226 -2.58 -16.49 -21.69
C HIS A 226 -3.13 -17.02 -23.03
N ARG A 227 -3.18 -18.34 -23.24
CA ARG A 227 -3.88 -18.97 -24.37
C ARG A 227 -5.34 -18.52 -24.52
N LEU A 228 -6.02 -18.19 -23.41
CA LEU A 228 -7.40 -17.67 -23.42
C LEU A 228 -7.52 -16.28 -24.05
N LEU A 229 -6.43 -15.51 -24.12
CA LEU A 229 -6.40 -14.18 -24.72
C LEU A 229 -6.17 -14.21 -26.24
N SER A 230 -5.84 -15.39 -26.79
CA SER A 230 -5.57 -15.53 -28.22
C SER A 230 -6.82 -15.22 -29.06
N LYS A 231 -6.62 -14.60 -30.23
CA LYS A 231 -7.70 -14.13 -31.12
C LYS A 231 -8.68 -15.20 -31.63
N ASP A 232 -8.29 -16.48 -31.57
CA ASP A 232 -9.12 -17.62 -31.98
C ASP A 232 -10.10 -18.07 -30.89
N ILE A 233 -9.97 -17.54 -29.66
CA ILE A 233 -10.91 -17.80 -28.57
C ILE A 233 -12.11 -16.86 -28.69
N GLN A 234 -13.30 -17.43 -28.78
CA GLN A 234 -14.57 -16.70 -28.82
C GLN A 234 -15.50 -17.28 -27.76
N PHE A 235 -15.97 -16.43 -26.85
CA PHE A 235 -17.00 -16.77 -25.89
C PHE A 235 -18.38 -16.51 -26.48
N SER A 236 -19.37 -17.31 -26.10
CA SER A 236 -20.77 -17.07 -26.42
C SER A 236 -21.32 -15.88 -25.62
N ASP A 237 -21.10 -15.87 -24.31
CA ASP A 237 -21.60 -14.81 -23.41
C ASP A 237 -20.75 -14.75 -22.13
N LEU A 238 -19.58 -14.10 -22.22
CA LEU A 238 -18.67 -13.93 -21.08
C LEU A 238 -19.19 -12.85 -20.13
N GLY A 239 -19.47 -13.23 -18.88
CA GLY A 239 -19.95 -12.29 -17.84
C GLY A 239 -18.92 -11.94 -16.78
N LEU A 240 -17.98 -12.84 -16.47
CA LEU A 240 -16.97 -12.62 -15.43
C LEU A 240 -15.57 -13.08 -15.88
N LEU A 241 -14.58 -12.23 -15.65
CA LEU A 241 -13.16 -12.52 -15.83
C LEU A 241 -12.43 -12.45 -14.48
N VAL A 242 -11.91 -13.59 -14.04
CA VAL A 242 -11.05 -13.67 -12.85
C VAL A 242 -9.59 -13.70 -13.29
N ILE A 243 -8.74 -12.88 -12.70
CA ILE A 243 -7.30 -12.81 -13.02
C ILE A 243 -6.50 -13.10 -11.75
N ASP A 244 -5.70 -14.16 -11.76
CA ASP A 244 -4.79 -14.47 -10.65
C ASP A 244 -3.36 -14.02 -10.97
N GLU A 245 -2.68 -13.42 -10.00
CA GLU A 245 -1.30 -12.93 -10.10
C GLU A 245 -1.03 -12.04 -11.34
N GLU A 246 -1.88 -11.02 -11.53
CA GLU A 246 -1.87 -10.07 -12.67
C GLU A 246 -0.46 -9.52 -13.01
N GLN A 247 0.42 -9.37 -12.01
CA GLN A 247 1.79 -8.88 -12.21
C GLN A 247 2.64 -9.76 -13.14
N ARG A 248 2.38 -11.06 -13.24
CA ARG A 248 3.17 -12.00 -14.05
C ARG A 248 2.82 -11.95 -15.55
N PHE A 249 1.77 -11.24 -15.94
CA PHE A 249 1.38 -11.10 -17.35
C PHE A 249 2.22 -10.03 -18.07
N GLY A 250 2.61 -10.35 -19.31
CA GLY A 250 3.34 -9.44 -20.20
C GLY A 250 2.51 -8.23 -20.64
N VAL A 251 3.18 -7.26 -21.26
CA VAL A 251 2.58 -5.97 -21.67
C VAL A 251 1.46 -6.18 -22.70
N GLU A 252 1.67 -7.03 -23.69
CA GLU A 252 0.66 -7.31 -24.74
C GLU A 252 -0.62 -7.93 -24.16
N HIS A 253 -0.48 -8.90 -23.25
CA HIS A 253 -1.62 -9.52 -22.55
C HIS A 253 -2.40 -8.48 -21.73
N LYS A 254 -1.71 -7.52 -21.10
CA LYS A 254 -2.36 -6.46 -20.32
C LYS A 254 -3.19 -5.51 -21.19
N GLU A 255 -2.80 -5.25 -22.43
CA GLU A 255 -3.59 -4.44 -23.36
C GLU A 255 -4.86 -5.16 -23.83
N GLU A 256 -4.83 -6.49 -24.01
CA GLU A 256 -6.05 -7.27 -24.30
C GLU A 256 -6.98 -7.31 -23.08
N LEU A 257 -6.43 -7.44 -21.87
CA LEU A 257 -7.19 -7.36 -20.62
C LEU A 257 -7.87 -5.99 -20.44
N LYS A 258 -7.23 -4.88 -20.83
CA LYS A 258 -7.85 -3.54 -20.81
C LYS A 258 -9.12 -3.47 -21.65
N LYS A 259 -9.15 -4.15 -22.80
CA LYS A 259 -10.32 -4.19 -23.69
C LYS A 259 -11.45 -5.06 -23.13
N ALA A 260 -11.12 -6.13 -22.39
CA ALA A 260 -12.13 -6.94 -21.72
C ALA A 260 -12.82 -6.17 -20.58
N ARG A 261 -12.04 -5.38 -19.81
CA ARG A 261 -12.49 -4.57 -18.66
C ARG A 261 -13.55 -3.52 -18.96
N THR A 262 -13.76 -3.14 -20.22
CA THR A 262 -14.77 -2.12 -20.56
C THR A 262 -16.21 -2.64 -20.46
N ASN A 263 -16.43 -3.94 -20.64
CA ASN A 263 -17.78 -4.51 -20.81
C ASN A 263 -18.07 -5.74 -19.94
N VAL A 264 -17.05 -6.28 -19.26
CA VAL A 264 -17.14 -7.53 -18.49
C VAL A 264 -16.68 -7.25 -17.07
N ASP A 265 -17.30 -7.89 -16.08
CA ASP A 265 -16.89 -7.82 -14.69
C ASP A 265 -15.51 -8.46 -14.50
N VAL A 266 -14.61 -7.77 -13.82
CA VAL A 266 -13.23 -8.22 -13.58
C VAL A 266 -12.92 -8.30 -12.10
N LEU A 267 -12.51 -9.50 -11.66
CA LEU A 267 -12.02 -9.78 -10.32
C LEU A 267 -10.53 -10.16 -10.40
N ALA A 268 -9.64 -9.29 -9.95
CA ALA A 268 -8.22 -9.59 -9.87
C ALA A 268 -7.81 -10.04 -8.47
N MET A 269 -6.91 -11.02 -8.36
CA MET A 269 -6.37 -11.52 -7.10
C MET A 269 -4.85 -11.33 -7.08
N SER A 270 -4.32 -10.88 -5.94
CA SER A 270 -2.87 -10.77 -5.77
C SER A 270 -2.42 -11.05 -4.34
N ALA A 271 -1.28 -11.74 -4.20
CA ALA A 271 -0.63 -11.98 -2.91
C ALA A 271 0.01 -10.72 -2.31
N THR A 272 0.40 -9.76 -3.15
CA THR A 272 1.08 -8.54 -2.72
C THR A 272 0.49 -7.34 -3.46
N PRO A 273 0.00 -6.29 -2.77
CA PRO A 273 -0.50 -5.12 -3.45
C PRO A 273 0.64 -4.46 -4.24
N ILE A 274 0.50 -4.45 -5.56
CA ILE A 274 1.46 -3.81 -6.46
C ILE A 274 1.43 -2.29 -6.19
N PRO A 275 2.55 -1.55 -6.19
CA PRO A 275 2.53 -0.10 -5.99
C PRO A 275 1.60 0.67 -6.95
N ARG A 276 1.50 0.23 -8.21
CA ARG A 276 0.54 0.78 -9.21
C ARG A 276 -0.93 0.46 -8.88
N THR A 277 -1.15 -0.69 -8.26
CA THR A 277 -2.46 -1.09 -7.74
C THR A 277 -2.84 -0.26 -6.51
N LEU A 278 -1.87 0.00 -5.63
CA LEU A 278 -2.01 0.86 -4.47
C LEU A 278 -2.36 2.30 -4.90
N GLU A 279 -1.71 2.81 -5.95
CA GLU A 279 -2.00 4.11 -6.58
C GLU A 279 -3.43 4.22 -7.11
N MET A 280 -3.94 3.18 -7.75
CA MET A 280 -5.31 3.15 -8.28
C MET A 280 -6.39 2.94 -7.21
N ALA A 281 -6.05 2.22 -6.13
CA ALA A 281 -6.92 2.03 -4.98
C ALA A 281 -7.03 3.32 -4.13
N ILE A 282 -5.90 3.99 -3.89
CA ILE A 282 -5.85 5.26 -3.13
C ILE A 282 -6.64 6.37 -3.84
N THR A 283 -6.70 6.34 -5.17
CA THR A 283 -7.48 7.31 -5.96
C THR A 283 -8.97 6.97 -6.08
N GLY A 284 -9.41 5.82 -5.54
CA GLY A 284 -10.80 5.38 -5.58
C GLY A 284 -11.35 5.17 -7.00
N ILE A 285 -10.49 4.87 -7.97
CA ILE A 285 -10.88 4.52 -9.35
C ILE A 285 -11.14 3.01 -9.47
N ARG A 286 -10.38 2.21 -8.70
CA ARG A 286 -10.49 0.75 -8.62
C ARG A 286 -10.84 0.35 -7.19
N GLU A 287 -11.84 -0.51 -7.04
CA GLU A 287 -12.26 -0.98 -5.72
C GLU A 287 -11.27 -2.05 -5.23
N MET A 288 -10.85 -1.96 -3.97
CA MET A 288 -9.83 -2.82 -3.39
C MET A 288 -10.32 -3.37 -2.06
N SER A 289 -10.33 -4.70 -1.94
CA SER A 289 -10.60 -5.40 -0.68
C SER A 289 -9.31 -6.02 -0.17
N ASN A 290 -9.03 -5.83 1.12
CA ASN A 290 -7.85 -6.40 1.78
C ASN A 290 -8.29 -7.48 2.77
N ILE A 291 -7.70 -8.67 2.63
CA ILE A 291 -7.84 -9.78 3.57
C ILE A 291 -6.58 -9.83 4.41
N THR A 292 -6.70 -9.43 5.67
CA THR A 292 -5.57 -9.33 6.61
C THR A 292 -5.60 -10.42 7.68
N THR A 293 -6.80 -10.92 7.98
CA THR A 293 -7.02 -11.96 8.98
C THR A 293 -6.72 -13.35 8.38
N PRO A 294 -5.69 -14.07 8.87
CA PRO A 294 -5.43 -15.44 8.44
C PRO A 294 -6.54 -16.39 8.96
N PRO A 295 -6.81 -17.51 8.28
CA PRO A 295 -7.64 -18.59 8.82
C PRO A 295 -7.03 -19.23 10.09
N GLU A 296 -7.86 -19.72 11.02
CA GLU A 296 -7.45 -20.21 12.35
C GLU A 296 -6.41 -21.34 12.34
N GLU A 297 -6.32 -22.15 11.27
CA GLU A 297 -5.43 -23.32 11.23
C GLU A 297 -3.97 -23.04 10.81
N ARG A 298 -3.55 -21.77 10.72
CA ARG A 298 -2.21 -21.43 10.21
C ARG A 298 -1.24 -20.96 11.28
N HIS A 299 -0.13 -21.68 11.44
CA HIS A 299 0.99 -21.24 12.27
C HIS A 299 1.98 -20.36 11.50
N PRO A 300 2.57 -19.33 12.14
CA PRO A 300 3.61 -18.53 11.52
C PRO A 300 4.85 -19.38 11.19
N VAL A 301 5.50 -19.06 10.06
CA VAL A 301 6.70 -19.74 9.59
C VAL A 301 7.89 -19.28 10.44
N LEU A 302 8.51 -20.20 11.17
CA LEU A 302 9.69 -19.89 11.97
C LEU A 302 10.87 -19.59 11.04
N THR A 303 11.30 -18.34 11.06
CA THR A 303 12.33 -17.82 10.15
C THR A 303 13.66 -17.71 10.88
N TYR A 304 14.68 -18.41 10.37
CA TYR A 304 16.06 -18.30 10.82
C TYR A 304 16.89 -17.59 9.75
N VAL A 305 17.66 -16.60 10.17
CA VAL A 305 18.64 -15.89 9.34
C VAL A 305 20.01 -16.12 9.95
N GLY A 306 20.96 -16.58 9.15
CA GLY A 306 22.31 -16.83 9.66
C GLY A 306 23.31 -17.28 8.61
N PRO A 307 24.56 -17.50 9.02
CA PRO A 307 25.59 -18.02 8.14
C PRO A 307 25.24 -19.43 7.65
N TYR A 308 25.69 -19.77 6.45
CA TYR A 308 25.58 -21.13 5.92
C TYR A 308 26.46 -22.09 6.75
N ASP A 309 25.82 -23.09 7.37
CA ASP A 309 26.47 -24.20 8.05
C ASP A 309 25.88 -25.53 7.56
N GLU A 310 26.74 -26.42 7.06
CA GLU A 310 26.34 -27.74 6.56
C GLU A 310 25.63 -28.58 7.63
N LYS A 311 26.07 -28.49 8.89
CA LYS A 311 25.46 -29.27 9.98
C LYS A 311 24.04 -28.81 10.25
N GLN A 312 23.80 -27.50 10.20
CA GLN A 312 22.48 -26.93 10.37
C GLN A 312 21.55 -27.32 9.20
N VAL A 313 22.05 -27.25 7.96
CA VAL A 313 21.30 -27.67 6.77
C VAL A 313 20.93 -29.15 6.85
N ALA A 314 21.89 -30.03 7.19
CA ALA A 314 21.63 -31.45 7.33
C ALA A 314 20.59 -31.75 8.43
N ALA A 315 20.69 -31.06 9.58
CA ALA A 315 19.71 -31.20 10.67
C ALA A 315 18.31 -30.71 10.27
N ALA A 316 18.22 -29.64 9.48
CA ALA A 316 16.94 -29.14 8.95
C ALA A 316 16.30 -30.15 7.99
N ILE A 317 17.09 -30.73 7.09
CA ILE A 317 16.62 -31.74 6.14
C ILE A 317 16.18 -33.01 6.88
N HIS A 318 16.99 -33.53 7.80
CA HIS A 318 16.63 -34.71 8.61
C HIS A 318 15.33 -34.51 9.39
N ARG A 319 15.13 -33.33 9.98
CA ARG A 319 13.90 -33.02 10.72
C ARG A 319 12.66 -33.14 9.84
N GLU A 320 12.74 -32.67 8.59
CA GLU A 320 11.61 -32.73 7.67
C GLU A 320 11.34 -34.15 7.17
N LEU A 321 12.40 -34.91 6.88
CA LEU A 321 12.28 -36.32 6.47
C LEU A 321 11.66 -37.20 7.56
N LEU A 322 11.96 -36.94 8.84
CA LEU A 322 11.39 -37.69 9.98
C LEU A 322 9.87 -37.56 10.12
N ARG A 323 9.27 -36.55 9.48
CA ARG A 323 7.81 -36.31 9.48
C ARG A 323 7.17 -36.54 8.11
N ASP A 324 7.85 -37.25 7.21
CA ASP A 324 7.42 -37.51 5.83
C ASP A 324 7.06 -36.22 5.05
N GLY A 325 7.73 -35.12 5.39
CA GLY A 325 7.55 -33.83 4.76
C GLY A 325 8.48 -33.61 3.58
N GLN A 326 8.18 -32.60 2.77
CA GLN A 326 8.98 -32.24 1.60
C GLN A 326 9.72 -30.91 1.80
N ILE A 327 10.86 -30.75 1.12
CA ILE A 327 11.77 -29.62 1.31
C ILE A 327 11.96 -28.85 0.02
N PHE A 328 11.91 -27.52 0.12
CA PHE A 328 12.39 -26.63 -0.93
C PHE A 328 13.80 -26.17 -0.61
N PHE A 329 14.73 -26.40 -1.54
CA PHE A 329 16.08 -25.84 -1.47
C PHE A 329 16.28 -24.88 -2.64
N ILE A 330 16.43 -23.58 -2.35
CA ILE A 330 16.64 -22.54 -3.35
C ILE A 330 18.13 -22.31 -3.53
N HIS A 331 18.61 -22.49 -4.76
CA HIS A 331 19.96 -22.12 -5.17
C HIS A 331 19.89 -21.36 -6.50
N ASN A 332 20.13 -20.04 -6.47
CA ASN A 332 19.91 -19.17 -7.63
C ASN A 332 21.09 -19.13 -8.62
N ARG A 333 21.64 -20.30 -8.97
CA ARG A 333 22.69 -20.43 -9.99
C ARG A 333 22.64 -21.80 -10.66
N VAL A 334 22.29 -21.82 -11.95
CA VAL A 334 22.12 -23.06 -12.72
C VAL A 334 23.44 -23.81 -12.89
N GLU A 335 24.55 -23.10 -13.12
CA GLU A 335 25.87 -23.69 -13.34
C GLU A 335 26.34 -24.59 -12.19
N SER A 336 25.96 -24.27 -10.95
CA SER A 336 26.41 -24.96 -9.74
C SER A 336 25.33 -25.82 -9.09
N ILE A 337 24.11 -25.86 -9.63
CA ILE A 337 22.97 -26.53 -8.99
C ILE A 337 23.20 -28.04 -8.84
N GLU A 338 23.79 -28.69 -9.85
CA GLU A 338 24.11 -30.12 -9.80
C GLU A 338 25.18 -30.42 -8.74
N ALA A 339 26.20 -29.56 -8.62
CA ALA A 339 27.22 -29.71 -7.59
C ALA A 339 26.63 -29.57 -6.17
N VAL A 340 25.63 -28.71 -5.98
CA VAL A 340 24.89 -28.59 -4.72
C VAL A 340 24.06 -29.84 -4.45
N ALA A 341 23.39 -30.41 -5.46
CA ALA A 341 22.66 -31.67 -5.32
C ALA A 341 23.57 -32.81 -4.86
N GLU A 342 24.75 -32.96 -5.49
CA GLU A 342 25.75 -33.95 -5.12
C GLU A 342 26.28 -33.71 -3.69
N ARG A 343 26.47 -32.45 -3.27
CA ARG A 343 26.87 -32.12 -1.90
C ARG A 343 25.80 -32.53 -0.89
N ILE A 344 24.53 -32.23 -1.15
CA ILE A 344 23.41 -32.62 -0.28
C ILE A 344 23.31 -34.15 -0.22
N LYS A 345 23.46 -34.84 -1.35
CA LYS A 345 23.42 -36.31 -1.42
C LYS A 345 24.58 -36.97 -0.66
N LYS A 346 25.76 -36.33 -0.61
CA LYS A 346 26.87 -36.79 0.25
C LYS A 346 26.56 -36.64 1.74
N LEU A 347 25.88 -35.56 2.12
CA LEU A 347 25.47 -35.34 3.51
C LEU A 347 24.34 -36.29 3.92
N ILE A 348 23.43 -36.60 2.99
CA ILE A 348 22.23 -37.42 3.22
C ILE A 348 22.07 -38.38 2.03
N PRO A 349 22.66 -39.59 2.07
CA PRO A 349 22.66 -40.51 0.93
C PRO A 349 21.28 -41.01 0.49
N GLU A 350 20.30 -40.97 1.40
CA GLU A 350 18.99 -41.63 1.27
C GLU A 350 17.92 -40.72 0.64
N ILE A 351 18.24 -39.44 0.46
CA ILE A 351 17.30 -38.43 0.00
C ILE A 351 17.07 -38.48 -1.51
N LYS A 352 15.80 -38.39 -1.93
CA LYS A 352 15.43 -38.25 -3.33
C LYS A 352 15.38 -36.77 -3.71
N ILE A 353 16.30 -36.34 -4.56
CA ILE A 353 16.44 -34.94 -4.99
C ILE A 353 15.90 -34.80 -6.42
N GLY A 354 14.94 -33.91 -6.62
CA GLY A 354 14.54 -33.40 -7.94
C GLY A 354 15.22 -32.06 -8.21
N ILE A 355 15.70 -31.83 -9.44
CA ILE A 355 16.31 -30.55 -9.85
C ILE A 355 15.37 -29.82 -10.81
N ALA A 356 15.07 -28.55 -10.52
CA ALA A 356 14.19 -27.70 -11.32
C ALA A 356 14.78 -26.30 -11.55
N HIS A 357 15.14 -25.97 -12.80
CA HIS A 357 15.70 -24.66 -13.15
C HIS A 357 15.21 -24.11 -14.50
N GLY A 358 15.44 -22.82 -14.76
CA GLY A 358 14.69 -22.06 -15.77
C GLY A 358 15.19 -22.28 -17.19
N GLN A 359 16.41 -22.82 -17.31
CA GLN A 359 16.98 -23.27 -18.57
C GLN A 359 16.46 -24.65 -19.00
N MET A 360 15.70 -25.36 -18.15
CA MET A 360 15.07 -26.62 -18.55
C MET A 360 13.99 -26.32 -19.59
N ASN A 361 13.77 -27.27 -20.49
CA ASN A 361 12.57 -27.25 -21.32
C ASN A 361 11.34 -27.21 -20.40
N GLU A 362 10.37 -26.34 -20.71
CA GLU A 362 9.16 -26.15 -19.89
C GLU A 362 8.46 -27.47 -19.58
N ARG A 363 8.38 -28.39 -20.55
CA ARG A 363 7.77 -29.71 -20.35
C ARG A 363 8.53 -30.56 -19.31
N ALA A 364 9.85 -30.53 -19.33
CA ALA A 364 10.67 -31.27 -18.38
C ALA A 364 10.56 -30.67 -16.97
N LEU A 365 10.58 -29.34 -16.88
CA LEU A 365 10.38 -28.62 -15.62
C LEU A 365 9.02 -28.97 -15.00
N GLU A 366 7.96 -28.96 -15.81
CA GLU A 366 6.60 -29.35 -15.42
C GLU A 366 6.52 -30.80 -14.94
N GLU A 367 7.16 -31.76 -15.62
CA GLU A 367 7.23 -33.17 -15.22
C GLU A 367 7.92 -33.35 -13.86
N VAL A 368 9.05 -32.66 -13.61
CA VAL A 368 9.74 -32.71 -12.30
C VAL A 368 8.86 -32.15 -11.18
N ILE A 369 8.14 -31.06 -11.45
CA ILE A 369 7.24 -30.45 -10.45
C ILE A 369 6.07 -31.38 -10.14
N LEU A 370 5.48 -32.04 -11.14
CA LEU A 370 4.41 -33.02 -10.94
C LEU A 370 4.90 -34.25 -10.16
N ALA A 371 6.10 -34.75 -10.46
CA ALA A 371 6.72 -35.83 -9.70
C ALA A 371 6.96 -35.42 -8.23
N PHE A 372 7.44 -34.20 -8.00
CA PHE A 372 7.57 -33.67 -6.64
C PHE A 372 6.21 -33.54 -5.94
N TRP A 373 5.16 -33.09 -6.63
CA TRP A 373 3.79 -33.07 -6.09
C TRP A 373 3.30 -34.46 -5.66
N ASN A 374 3.57 -35.47 -6.47
CA ASN A 374 3.20 -36.87 -6.23
C ASN A 374 4.08 -37.58 -5.19
N ARG A 375 4.94 -36.84 -4.47
CA ARG A 375 5.88 -37.35 -3.46
C ARG A 375 6.91 -38.35 -4.01
N GLU A 376 7.29 -38.19 -5.28
CA GLU A 376 8.38 -38.98 -5.87
C GLU A 376 9.77 -38.49 -5.44
N PHE A 377 9.88 -37.21 -5.07
CA PHE A 377 11.08 -36.59 -4.50
C PHE A 377 10.80 -36.01 -3.11
N ASP A 378 11.80 -36.08 -2.23
CA ASP A 378 11.72 -35.54 -0.87
C ASP A 378 12.19 -34.06 -0.85
N LEU A 379 13.17 -33.72 -1.69
CA LEU A 379 13.73 -32.37 -1.80
C LEU A 379 13.71 -31.90 -3.24
N LEU A 380 13.12 -30.72 -3.47
CA LEU A 380 13.20 -30.02 -4.74
C LEU A 380 14.28 -28.93 -4.68
N LEU A 381 15.39 -29.18 -5.36
CA LEU A 381 16.48 -28.23 -5.54
C LEU A 381 16.19 -27.38 -6.78
N CYS A 382 16.02 -26.08 -6.58
CA CYS A 382 15.55 -25.22 -7.66
C CYS A 382 16.07 -23.79 -7.59
N THR A 383 15.94 -23.06 -8.69
CA THR A 383 16.15 -21.61 -8.72
C THR A 383 14.89 -20.89 -8.24
N THR A 384 14.78 -19.58 -8.48
CA THR A 384 13.62 -18.75 -8.10
C THR A 384 12.31 -19.07 -8.81
N ILE A 385 12.21 -20.20 -9.53
CA ILE A 385 11.03 -20.58 -10.30
C ILE A 385 9.82 -20.85 -9.42
N ILE A 386 10.02 -21.27 -8.16
CA ILE A 386 8.91 -21.43 -7.20
C ILE A 386 8.18 -20.11 -6.95
N GLU A 387 8.86 -18.96 -7.11
CA GLU A 387 8.24 -17.63 -7.03
C GLU A 387 7.02 -17.53 -7.98
N SER A 388 7.03 -18.27 -9.09
CA SER A 388 6.04 -18.22 -10.18
C SER A 388 4.72 -18.97 -9.98
N GLY A 389 4.44 -19.53 -8.79
CA GLY A 389 3.11 -20.11 -8.52
C GLY A 389 3.07 -21.58 -8.19
N ILE A 390 4.18 -22.19 -7.75
CA ILE A 390 4.18 -23.58 -7.28
C ILE A 390 3.76 -23.59 -5.81
N ASP A 391 2.52 -24.02 -5.56
CA ASP A 391 1.96 -24.17 -4.22
C ASP A 391 1.97 -25.64 -3.81
N ILE A 392 2.93 -26.08 -3.00
CA ILE A 392 2.99 -27.48 -2.56
C ILE A 392 2.65 -27.54 -1.06
N PRO A 393 1.43 -27.96 -0.69
CA PRO A 393 0.97 -27.97 0.71
C PRO A 393 1.83 -28.85 1.62
N ASN A 394 2.45 -29.88 1.05
CA ASN A 394 3.30 -30.85 1.75
C ASN A 394 4.72 -30.34 2.04
N ALA A 395 5.12 -29.20 1.45
CA ALA A 395 6.45 -28.64 1.64
C ALA A 395 6.44 -27.69 2.86
N ASN A 396 7.01 -28.14 3.97
CA ASN A 396 7.00 -27.37 5.23
C ASN A 396 8.37 -26.82 5.62
N THR A 397 9.45 -27.16 4.91
CA THR A 397 10.77 -26.57 5.14
C THR A 397 11.30 -25.90 3.87
N LEU A 398 11.70 -24.63 4.01
CA LEU A 398 12.36 -23.83 2.99
C LEU A 398 13.81 -23.57 3.42
N ILE A 399 14.76 -23.85 2.54
CA ILE A 399 16.17 -23.51 2.70
C ILE A 399 16.56 -22.62 1.52
N VAL A 400 17.02 -21.41 1.79
CA VAL A 400 17.46 -20.45 0.77
C VAL A 400 18.95 -20.23 0.92
N ASP A 401 19.70 -20.77 -0.04
CA ASP A 401 21.12 -20.48 -0.19
C ASP A 401 21.31 -19.08 -0.82
N ARG A 402 22.39 -18.41 -0.43
CA ARG A 402 22.74 -17.04 -0.87
C ARG A 402 21.57 -16.05 -0.75
N SER A 403 20.87 -16.08 0.39
CA SER A 403 19.74 -15.19 0.68
C SER A 403 20.10 -13.69 0.62
N ASP A 404 21.39 -13.34 0.75
CA ASP A 404 21.96 -12.00 0.57
C ASP A 404 21.68 -11.39 -0.82
N LEU A 405 21.54 -12.23 -1.85
CA LEU A 405 21.33 -11.82 -3.23
C LEU A 405 19.85 -11.56 -3.57
N PHE A 406 18.92 -11.89 -2.67
CA PHE A 406 17.49 -11.80 -2.94
C PHE A 406 16.90 -10.47 -2.46
N GLY A 407 15.92 -9.97 -3.19
CA GLY A 407 15.11 -8.84 -2.73
C GLY A 407 14.14 -9.25 -1.61
N LEU A 408 13.71 -8.30 -0.78
CA LEU A 408 12.87 -8.58 0.39
C LEU A 408 11.50 -9.16 -0.02
N SER A 409 10.85 -8.63 -1.05
CA SER A 409 9.59 -9.23 -1.54
C SER A 409 9.77 -10.63 -2.12
N GLN A 410 10.94 -10.95 -2.71
CA GLN A 410 11.20 -12.30 -3.20
C GLN A 410 11.35 -13.28 -2.03
N LEU A 411 12.12 -12.90 -1.00
CA LEU A 411 12.25 -13.70 0.23
C LEU A 411 10.90 -13.92 0.91
N HIS A 412 10.05 -12.89 0.96
CA HIS A 412 8.70 -12.99 1.49
C HIS A 412 7.81 -13.94 0.69
N GLN A 413 7.83 -13.82 -0.64
CA GLN A 413 7.09 -14.70 -1.52
C GLN A 413 7.55 -16.15 -1.38
N LEU A 414 8.88 -16.40 -1.36
CA LEU A 414 9.44 -17.73 -1.14
C LEU A 414 9.00 -18.30 0.21
N ARG A 415 9.07 -17.52 1.30
CA ARG A 415 8.58 -17.91 2.63
C ARG A 415 7.11 -18.27 2.62
N GLY A 416 6.28 -17.48 1.92
CA GLY A 416 4.84 -17.71 1.80
C GLY A 416 4.47 -18.99 1.03
N ARG A 417 5.43 -19.64 0.36
CA ARG A 417 5.22 -20.93 -0.32
C ARG A 417 5.29 -22.13 0.61
N VAL A 418 5.80 -21.98 1.84
CA VAL A 418 5.82 -23.03 2.87
C VAL A 418 4.88 -22.69 4.03
N GLY A 419 4.49 -23.69 4.82
CA GLY A 419 3.62 -23.47 6.00
C GLY A 419 2.17 -23.23 5.65
N ARG A 420 1.63 -24.12 4.80
CA ARG A 420 0.23 -24.13 4.39
C ARG A 420 -0.57 -25.29 5.00
N SER A 421 0.12 -26.23 5.63
CA SER A 421 -0.49 -27.32 6.39
C SER A 421 -0.70 -26.90 7.85
N ARG A 422 -1.39 -27.76 8.63
CA ARG A 422 -1.48 -27.62 10.10
C ARG A 422 -0.11 -27.74 10.78
N GLU A 423 0.89 -28.27 10.09
CA GLU A 423 2.22 -28.41 10.65
C GLU A 423 2.99 -27.10 10.61
N ARG A 424 3.77 -26.88 11.67
CA ARG A 424 4.67 -25.73 11.74
C ARG A 424 5.75 -25.86 10.65
N ALA A 425 5.93 -24.77 9.91
CA ALA A 425 6.95 -24.66 8.87
C ALA A 425 8.17 -23.85 9.31
N TYR A 426 9.28 -24.10 8.62
CA TYR A 426 10.58 -23.51 8.90
C TYR A 426 11.15 -22.88 7.62
N ALA A 427 11.73 -21.68 7.74
CA ALA A 427 12.44 -21.01 6.67
C ALA A 427 13.86 -20.67 7.13
N TYR A 428 14.87 -21.14 6.40
CA TYR A 428 16.28 -20.90 6.64
C TYR A 428 16.83 -19.99 5.55
N PHE A 429 17.14 -18.74 5.88
CA PHE A 429 17.80 -17.78 5.01
C PHE A 429 19.29 -17.74 5.33
N LEU A 430 20.09 -18.34 4.46
CA LEU A 430 21.51 -18.56 4.68
C LEU A 430 22.35 -17.61 3.83
N TYR A 431 23.44 -17.09 4.40
CA TYR A 431 24.41 -16.25 3.70
C TYR A 431 25.84 -16.78 3.89
N PRO A 432 26.77 -16.50 2.97
CA PRO A 432 28.13 -17.05 3.04
C PRO A 432 28.91 -16.45 4.23
N THR A 433 29.74 -17.26 4.88
CA THR A 433 30.62 -16.83 5.98
C THR A 433 31.88 -16.12 5.51
N GLU A 434 32.33 -16.43 4.30
CA GLU A 434 33.60 -15.93 3.76
C GLU A 434 33.52 -14.49 3.22
N GLN A 435 32.31 -14.00 2.95
CA GLN A 435 32.09 -12.68 2.35
C GLN A 435 31.27 -11.80 3.29
N PRO A 436 31.71 -10.56 3.58
CA PRO A 436 30.89 -9.62 4.33
C PRO A 436 29.65 -9.25 3.51
N ILE A 437 28.48 -9.33 4.14
CA ILE A 437 27.22 -8.88 3.54
C ILE A 437 27.10 -7.36 3.63
N THR A 438 26.40 -6.75 2.68
CA THR A 438 26.12 -5.31 2.71
C THR A 438 25.14 -4.97 3.83
N GLU A 439 25.22 -3.75 4.36
CA GLU A 439 24.28 -3.24 5.39
C GLU A 439 22.82 -3.36 4.91
N LEU A 440 22.57 -3.07 3.63
CA LEU A 440 21.27 -3.24 3.00
C LEU A 440 20.80 -4.71 2.90
N ALA A 441 21.72 -5.67 2.72
CA ALA A 441 21.38 -7.09 2.80
C ALA A 441 21.06 -7.52 4.23
N HIS A 442 21.85 -7.04 5.20
CA HIS A 442 21.62 -7.32 6.61
C HIS A 442 20.26 -6.77 7.08
N ASP A 443 19.91 -5.53 6.73
CA ASP A 443 18.63 -4.91 7.07
C ASP A 443 17.45 -5.65 6.45
N ARG A 444 17.55 -6.09 5.19
CA ARG A 444 16.53 -6.91 4.52
C ARG A 444 16.31 -8.23 5.25
N LEU A 445 17.40 -8.95 5.55
CA LEU A 445 17.35 -10.24 6.22
C LEU A 445 16.82 -10.11 7.66
N THR A 446 17.21 -9.06 8.38
CA THR A 446 16.68 -8.76 9.72
C THR A 446 15.17 -8.45 9.64
N THR A 447 14.76 -7.67 8.65
CA THR A 447 13.34 -7.32 8.43
C THR A 447 12.46 -8.53 8.15
N ILE A 448 12.94 -9.52 7.37
CA ILE A 448 12.16 -10.74 7.11
C ILE A 448 12.09 -11.66 8.35
N ALA A 449 13.12 -11.64 9.20
CA ALA A 449 13.15 -12.39 10.46
C ALA A 449 12.28 -11.78 11.56
N THR A 450 12.18 -10.45 11.63
CA THR A 450 11.34 -9.77 12.63
C THR A 450 9.86 -9.76 12.24
N ASN A 451 9.54 -9.66 10.95
CA ASN A 451 8.17 -9.68 10.44
C ASN A 451 7.69 -11.12 10.17
N THR A 452 7.65 -11.95 11.21
CA THR A 452 7.24 -13.38 11.15
C THR A 452 5.73 -13.59 11.24
N ASP A 453 4.97 -12.56 11.63
CA ASP A 453 3.52 -12.66 11.78
C ASP A 453 2.78 -12.77 10.44
N LEU A 454 1.68 -13.52 10.47
CA LEU A 454 0.72 -13.64 9.38
C LEU A 454 0.07 -12.26 9.14
N GLY A 455 0.12 -11.75 7.90
CA GLY A 455 -0.35 -10.40 7.55
C GLY A 455 0.77 -9.37 7.41
N ALA A 456 2.03 -9.77 7.65
CA ALA A 456 3.20 -8.93 7.41
C ALA A 456 3.43 -8.57 5.94
N GLY A 457 2.76 -9.21 4.98
CA GLY A 457 2.96 -8.97 3.54
C GLY A 457 2.84 -7.51 3.12
N MET A 458 1.94 -6.74 3.74
CA MET A 458 1.79 -5.29 3.51
C MET A 458 2.99 -4.50 4.03
N GLN A 459 3.43 -4.76 5.27
CA GLN A 459 4.59 -4.09 5.88
C GLN A 459 5.87 -4.42 5.12
N VAL A 460 6.01 -5.67 4.68
CA VAL A 460 7.13 -6.15 3.90
C VAL A 460 7.12 -5.55 2.48
N ALA A 461 5.97 -5.38 1.85
CA ALA A 461 5.84 -4.71 0.55
C ALA A 461 6.16 -3.21 0.63
N LEU A 462 5.65 -2.52 1.65
CA LEU A 462 5.98 -1.12 1.93
C LEU A 462 7.49 -0.97 2.19
N LYS A 463 8.08 -1.89 2.95
CA LYS A 463 9.51 -1.88 3.22
C LYS A 463 10.37 -2.27 2.02
N ASP A 464 9.93 -3.21 1.19
CA ASP A 464 10.61 -3.58 -0.06
C ASP A 464 10.57 -2.41 -1.06
N LEU A 465 9.47 -1.65 -1.09
CA LEU A 465 9.38 -0.40 -1.84
C LEU A 465 10.31 0.70 -1.27
N GLU A 466 10.40 0.82 0.05
CA GLU A 466 11.38 1.68 0.72
C GLU A 466 12.83 1.30 0.37
N ILE A 467 13.14 0.00 0.37
CA ILE A 467 14.50 -0.54 0.23
C ILE A 467 14.96 -0.58 -1.22
N ARG A 468 14.09 -0.95 -2.18
CA ARG A 468 14.44 -0.99 -3.62
C ARG A 468 14.44 0.39 -4.27
N GLY A 469 13.76 1.36 -3.65
CA GLY A 469 13.34 2.58 -4.33
C GLY A 469 12.27 2.29 -5.39
N ALA A 470 11.39 3.25 -5.65
CA ALA A 470 10.29 3.10 -6.61
C ALA A 470 10.73 2.91 -8.09
N GLY A 471 12.04 2.94 -8.36
CA GLY A 471 12.62 3.01 -9.70
C GLY A 471 12.57 1.74 -10.56
N ASN A 472 12.44 0.54 -9.97
CA ASN A 472 12.53 -0.71 -10.74
C ASN A 472 11.20 -1.46 -10.97
N LEU A 473 10.12 -1.07 -10.28
CA LEU A 473 8.84 -1.81 -10.28
C LEU A 473 7.74 -1.17 -11.13
N LEU A 474 7.95 0.08 -11.54
CA LEU A 474 7.02 0.89 -12.31
C LEU A 474 7.68 1.10 -13.67
N GLY A 475 7.02 0.71 -14.76
CA GLY A 475 7.60 0.68 -16.11
C GLY A 475 8.45 1.91 -16.43
N GLY A 476 9.50 1.74 -17.23
CA GLY A 476 10.68 2.65 -17.29
C GLY A 476 10.44 4.15 -17.48
N GLU A 477 9.25 4.59 -17.88
CA GLU A 477 8.89 6.02 -17.94
C GLU A 477 8.45 6.62 -16.60
N GLN A 478 7.80 5.83 -15.73
CA GLN A 478 7.23 6.31 -14.46
C GLN A 478 8.27 6.34 -13.33
N SER A 479 9.18 5.38 -13.34
CA SER A 479 10.26 5.25 -12.36
C SER A 479 11.15 6.50 -12.27
N GLY A 480 11.43 7.13 -13.42
CA GLY A 480 12.23 8.36 -13.49
C GLY A 480 11.58 9.53 -12.76
N HIS A 481 10.25 9.67 -12.83
CA HIS A 481 9.54 10.75 -12.14
C HIS A 481 9.57 10.57 -10.63
N ILE A 482 9.37 9.35 -10.13
CA ILE A 482 9.38 9.10 -8.68
C ILE A 482 10.78 9.25 -8.11
N ALA A 483 11.81 8.82 -8.83
CA ALA A 483 13.20 9.05 -8.43
C ALA A 483 13.53 10.55 -8.32
N GLU A 484 12.87 11.43 -9.09
CA GLU A 484 13.08 12.90 -9.07
C GLU A 484 12.25 13.65 -8.01
N VAL A 485 11.08 13.17 -7.60
CA VAL A 485 10.21 13.89 -6.65
C VAL A 485 9.99 13.17 -5.31
N GLY A 486 10.25 11.87 -5.24
CA GLY A 486 9.94 10.99 -4.11
C GLY A 486 8.54 10.38 -4.19
N PHE A 487 8.41 9.12 -3.74
CA PHE A 487 7.17 8.34 -3.83
C PHE A 487 5.98 9.00 -3.13
N ASP A 488 6.13 9.47 -1.89
CA ASP A 488 5.01 10.05 -1.13
C ASP A 488 4.41 11.29 -1.84
N LEU A 489 5.27 12.21 -2.28
CA LEU A 489 4.82 13.40 -2.99
C LEU A 489 4.20 13.04 -4.36
N TYR A 490 4.75 12.05 -5.06
CA TYR A 490 4.17 11.54 -6.30
C TYR A 490 2.74 11.03 -6.08
N MET A 491 2.53 10.22 -5.04
CA MET A 491 1.21 9.68 -4.68
C MET A 491 0.20 10.79 -4.33
N ARG A 492 0.62 11.82 -3.58
CA ARG A 492 -0.22 12.99 -3.33
C ARG A 492 -0.61 13.71 -4.62
N MET A 493 0.34 13.91 -5.55
CA MET A 493 0.03 14.53 -6.85
C MET A 493 -0.97 13.72 -7.67
N VAL A 494 -0.93 12.39 -7.56
CA VAL A 494 -1.86 11.49 -8.26
C VAL A 494 -3.26 11.59 -7.64
N ALA A 495 -3.37 11.56 -6.31
CA ALA A 495 -4.62 11.80 -5.60
C ALA A 495 -5.23 13.15 -5.95
N ASP A 496 -4.44 14.23 -5.88
CA ASP A 496 -4.88 15.59 -6.25
C ASP A 496 -5.36 15.67 -7.70
N ALA A 497 -4.65 15.04 -8.64
CA ALA A 497 -5.02 15.04 -10.04
C ALA A 497 -6.35 14.31 -10.26
N VAL A 498 -6.54 13.14 -9.63
CA VAL A 498 -7.80 12.40 -9.74
C VAL A 498 -8.95 13.16 -9.09
N ASP A 499 -8.75 13.77 -7.92
CA ASP A 499 -9.77 14.59 -7.27
C ASP A 499 -10.12 15.83 -8.12
N GLU A 500 -9.13 16.53 -8.70
CA GLU A 500 -9.34 17.66 -9.62
C GLU A 500 -10.24 17.25 -10.80
N PHE A 501 -9.99 16.07 -11.39
CA PHE A 501 -10.83 15.57 -12.47
C PHE A 501 -12.19 15.03 -12.01
N LYS A 502 -12.30 14.43 -10.80
CA LYS A 502 -13.58 13.99 -10.21
C LYS A 502 -14.47 15.18 -9.90
N THR A 503 -13.93 16.26 -9.34
CA THR A 503 -14.67 17.51 -9.07
C THR A 503 -15.21 18.18 -10.33
N GLY A 504 -14.59 17.94 -11.49
CA GLY A 504 -15.14 18.33 -12.79
C GLY A 504 -16.41 17.56 -13.22
N TYR A 505 -16.72 16.43 -12.57
CA TYR A 505 -17.90 15.58 -12.84
C TYR A 505 -18.86 15.46 -11.64
N PHE A 506 -18.38 15.58 -10.40
CA PHE A 506 -19.15 15.42 -9.15
C PHE A 506 -18.74 16.52 -8.17
N GLU A 507 -19.70 17.37 -7.77
CA GLU A 507 -19.67 18.52 -6.83
C GLU A 507 -18.33 19.03 -6.22
N ASP A 508 -18.23 20.37 -6.16
CA ASP A 508 -17.13 21.16 -5.57
C ASP A 508 -16.79 20.74 -4.13
N LYS A 509 -15.77 19.89 -3.95
CA LYS A 509 -15.07 19.80 -2.67
C LYS A 509 -14.16 21.02 -2.48
N SER A 510 -14.28 21.69 -1.34
CA SER A 510 -13.39 22.78 -0.96
C SER A 510 -11.94 22.31 -0.89
N LYS A 511 -11.03 22.97 -1.61
CA LYS A 511 -9.59 22.71 -1.55
C LYS A 511 -9.08 22.76 -0.11
N ASN A 512 -8.32 21.75 0.32
CA ASN A 512 -7.55 21.79 1.55
C ASN A 512 -6.58 22.98 1.48
N MET A 513 -6.89 24.06 2.18
CA MET A 513 -6.02 25.22 2.30
C MET A 513 -5.05 25.03 3.47
N GLU A 514 -3.76 25.24 3.21
CA GLU A 514 -2.72 25.27 4.25
C GLU A 514 -2.91 26.51 5.14
N CYS A 515 -2.77 26.35 6.46
CA CYS A 515 -2.86 27.43 7.43
C CYS A 515 -1.61 27.49 8.30
N LYS A 516 -0.83 28.57 8.17
CA LYS A 516 0.38 28.84 8.93
C LYS A 516 0.03 29.54 10.24
N VAL A 517 0.51 29.04 11.38
CA VAL A 517 0.24 29.61 12.71
C VAL A 517 1.55 29.96 13.42
N GLU A 518 1.91 31.24 13.45
CA GLU A 518 3.12 31.77 14.09
C GLU A 518 2.77 32.61 15.33
N LEU A 519 2.71 31.96 16.49
CA LEU A 519 2.42 32.60 17.78
C LEU A 519 3.62 32.54 18.73
N PRO A 520 3.89 33.56 19.55
CA PRO A 520 4.97 33.57 20.54
C PRO A 520 4.58 32.74 21.78
N ILE A 521 4.52 31.42 21.62
CA ILE A 521 4.15 30.44 22.64
C ILE A 521 5.12 29.27 22.61
N ASN A 522 5.36 28.64 23.76
CA ASN A 522 6.36 27.60 23.93
C ASN A 522 5.77 26.21 23.62
N ALA A 523 5.34 26.03 22.37
CA ALA A 523 4.72 24.81 21.88
C ALA A 523 5.79 23.84 21.34
N HIS A 524 6.20 22.87 22.16
CA HIS A 524 7.13 21.81 21.78
C HIS A 524 6.94 20.55 22.65
N LEU A 525 7.52 19.43 22.23
CA LEU A 525 7.64 18.19 23.00
C LEU A 525 8.98 18.18 23.75
N PRO A 526 8.99 18.34 25.09
CA PRO A 526 10.22 18.34 25.87
C PRO A 526 10.98 17.01 25.75
N VAL A 527 12.31 17.08 25.77
CA VAL A 527 13.18 15.88 25.72
C VAL A 527 12.95 15.00 26.95
N GLU A 528 12.67 15.63 28.10
CA GLU A 528 12.39 14.96 29.37
C GLU A 528 11.08 14.17 29.36
N TYR A 529 10.15 14.51 28.46
CA TYR A 529 8.88 13.80 28.30
C TYR A 529 8.99 12.66 27.29
N ILE A 530 9.70 12.89 26.18
CA ILE A 530 9.94 11.87 25.15
C ILE A 530 11.43 11.93 24.76
N GLU A 531 12.23 11.06 25.37
CA GLU A 531 13.69 11.00 25.12
C GLU A 531 13.99 10.61 23.66
N SER A 532 13.19 9.71 23.09
CA SER A 532 13.37 9.22 21.73
C SER A 532 13.01 10.29 20.70
N GLU A 533 14.02 10.81 20.01
CA GLU A 533 13.87 11.74 18.88
C GLU A 533 12.96 11.18 17.78
N ARG A 534 13.08 9.89 17.47
CA ARG A 534 12.23 9.21 16.46
C ARG A 534 10.75 9.28 16.84
N LEU A 535 10.42 9.04 18.11
CA LEU A 535 9.04 9.12 18.60
C LEU A 535 8.52 10.56 18.61
N ARG A 536 9.36 11.55 18.98
CA ARG A 536 8.98 12.96 18.89
C ARG A 536 8.65 13.39 17.47
N LEU A 537 9.48 13.02 16.50
CA LEU A 537 9.25 13.31 15.09
C LEU A 537 7.96 12.69 14.56
N ASP A 538 7.66 11.45 14.95
CA ASP A 538 6.41 10.77 14.59
C ASP A 538 5.18 11.52 15.15
N LEU A 539 5.22 11.90 16.43
CA LEU A 539 4.13 12.64 17.08
C LEU A 539 3.95 14.03 16.47
N TYR A 540 5.02 14.78 16.22
CA TYR A 540 4.91 16.08 15.54
C TYR A 540 4.28 15.92 14.15
N ARG A 541 4.68 14.91 13.38
CA ARG A 541 4.09 14.62 12.07
C ARG A 541 2.61 14.27 12.19
N ARG A 542 2.22 13.40 13.12
CA ARG A 542 0.81 13.03 13.34
C ARG A 542 -0.05 14.22 13.77
N LEU A 543 0.49 15.10 14.62
CA LEU A 543 -0.16 16.36 15.00
C LEU A 543 -0.30 17.33 13.82
N ALA A 544 0.70 17.35 12.92
CA ALA A 544 0.65 18.12 11.69
C ALA A 544 -0.39 17.57 10.70
N ASP A 545 -0.48 16.25 10.54
CA ASP A 545 -1.38 15.56 9.61
C ASP A 545 -2.85 15.45 10.13
N ALA A 546 -3.13 15.78 11.40
CA ALA A 546 -4.47 15.70 11.96
C ALA A 546 -5.47 16.62 11.23
N HIS A 547 -6.64 16.08 10.88
CA HIS A 547 -7.70 16.78 10.12
C HIS A 547 -8.96 17.12 10.91
N ASN A 548 -9.15 16.53 12.09
CA ASN A 548 -10.34 16.75 12.92
C ASN A 548 -10.00 16.72 14.42
N GLY A 549 -10.94 17.19 15.24
CA GLY A 549 -10.76 17.23 16.70
C GLY A 549 -10.71 15.84 17.35
N SER A 550 -11.34 14.82 16.76
CA SER A 550 -11.29 13.43 17.27
C SER A 550 -9.88 12.88 17.20
N ALA A 551 -9.22 13.00 16.05
CA ALA A 551 -7.86 12.55 15.82
C ALA A 551 -6.86 13.25 16.77
N LEU A 552 -7.07 14.54 17.07
CA LEU A 552 -6.25 15.24 18.07
C LEU A 552 -6.46 14.71 19.49
N ASN A 553 -7.69 14.35 19.86
CA ASN A 553 -7.99 13.77 21.16
C ASN A 553 -7.41 12.35 21.28
N GLU A 554 -7.50 11.53 20.23
CA GLU A 554 -6.89 10.21 20.19
C GLU A 554 -5.36 10.29 20.37
N ILE A 555 -4.69 11.24 19.70
CA ILE A 555 -3.26 11.48 19.89
C ILE A 555 -2.97 11.93 21.32
N ARG A 556 -3.80 12.80 21.90
CA ARG A 556 -3.67 13.25 23.29
C ARG A 556 -3.77 12.08 24.27
N ASP A 557 -4.76 11.22 24.10
CA ASP A 557 -5.01 10.09 24.98
C ASP A 557 -3.88 9.05 24.87
N GLU A 558 -3.39 8.80 23.65
CA GLU A 558 -2.21 7.95 23.43
C GLU A 558 -0.95 8.53 24.09
N MET A 559 -0.72 9.84 23.99
CA MET A 559 0.43 10.48 24.64
C MET A 559 0.37 10.32 26.15
N LYS A 560 -0.82 10.48 26.74
CA LYS A 560 -1.05 10.26 28.18
C LYS A 560 -0.82 8.81 28.60
N ASP A 561 -1.34 7.86 27.82
CA ASP A 561 -1.22 6.43 28.10
C ASP A 561 0.23 5.95 28.03
N ARG A 562 0.98 6.41 27.02
CA ARG A 562 2.35 5.94 26.75
C ARG A 562 3.43 6.66 27.55
N PHE A 563 3.26 7.95 27.84
CA PHE A 563 4.31 8.80 28.40
C PHE A 563 3.91 9.50 29.71
N GLY A 564 2.67 9.32 30.17
CA GLY A 564 2.15 9.96 31.38
C GLY A 564 1.64 11.39 31.14
N GLU A 565 1.45 12.15 32.22
CA GLU A 565 0.83 13.47 32.17
C GLU A 565 1.55 14.47 31.24
N LEU A 566 0.76 15.22 30.48
CA LEU A 566 1.27 16.13 29.45
C LEU A 566 1.94 17.36 30.08
N PRO A 567 3.22 17.65 29.75
CA PRO A 567 3.88 18.88 30.17
C PRO A 567 3.17 20.13 29.63
N PRO A 568 3.35 21.31 30.25
CA PRO A 568 2.76 22.57 29.78
C PRO A 568 3.03 22.86 28.30
N ALA A 569 4.28 22.64 27.84
CA ALA A 569 4.67 22.85 26.45
C ALA A 569 3.96 21.90 25.45
N ALA A 570 3.69 20.66 25.87
CA ALA A 570 2.96 19.69 25.04
C ALA A 570 1.45 20.01 24.97
N ASN A 571 0.87 20.51 26.07
CA ASN A 571 -0.50 21.02 26.08
C ASN A 571 -0.66 22.23 25.15
N GLU A 572 0.32 23.14 25.14
CA GLU A 572 0.35 24.26 24.20
C GLU A 572 0.45 23.80 22.74
N LEU A 573 1.28 22.79 22.46
CA LEU A 573 1.40 22.21 21.12
C LEU A 573 0.06 21.63 20.61
N LEU A 574 -0.64 20.88 21.44
CA LEU A 574 -1.97 20.36 21.12
C LEU A 574 -3.00 21.48 20.90
N ALA A 575 -2.93 22.55 21.70
CA ALA A 575 -3.80 23.71 21.55
C ALA A 575 -3.52 24.46 20.23
N VAL A 576 -2.26 24.57 19.80
CA VAL A 576 -1.89 25.14 18.50
C VAL A 576 -2.43 24.31 17.35
N ALA A 577 -2.30 22.99 17.44
CA ALA A 577 -2.85 22.08 16.43
C ALA A 577 -4.38 22.23 16.31
N GLY A 578 -5.08 22.36 17.44
CA GLY A 578 -6.52 22.63 17.49
C GLY A 578 -6.90 23.99 16.89
N LEU A 579 -6.14 25.04 17.23
CA LEU A 579 -6.33 26.38 16.66
C LEU A 579 -6.15 26.38 15.14
N ARG A 580 -5.16 25.65 14.64
CA ARG A 580 -4.90 25.49 13.20
C ARG A 580 -6.06 24.80 12.49
N LEU A 581 -6.65 23.77 13.08
CA LEU A 581 -7.87 23.14 12.54
C LEU A 581 -9.05 24.10 12.51
N PHE A 582 -9.25 24.88 13.57
CA PHE A 582 -10.30 25.88 13.63
C PHE A 582 -10.10 26.97 12.57
N ALA A 583 -8.86 27.46 12.41
CA ALA A 583 -8.49 28.43 11.39
C ALA A 583 -8.73 27.92 9.96
N LYS A 584 -8.38 26.65 9.69
CA LYS A 584 -8.67 25.98 8.41
C LYS A 584 -10.18 25.93 8.12
N SER A 585 -11.00 25.63 9.13
CA SER A 585 -12.48 25.63 8.97
C SER A 585 -13.06 27.00 8.63
N LEU A 586 -12.34 28.08 8.94
CA LEU A 586 -12.70 29.47 8.63
C LEU A 586 -12.08 29.97 7.31
N GLY A 587 -11.32 29.13 6.60
CA GLY A 587 -10.66 29.49 5.34
C GLY A 587 -9.40 30.36 5.50
N LEU A 588 -8.82 30.44 6.70
CA LEU A 588 -7.60 31.21 6.96
C LEU A 588 -6.36 30.45 6.50
N THR A 589 -5.39 31.17 5.94
CA THR A 589 -4.09 30.64 5.50
C THR A 589 -2.91 31.13 6.34
N ASP A 590 -3.04 32.26 7.05
CA ASP A 590 -1.97 32.81 7.89
C ASP A 590 -2.55 33.44 9.17
N ILE A 591 -1.99 33.03 10.31
CA ILE A 591 -2.19 33.60 11.64
C ILE A 591 -0.81 33.90 12.20
N SER A 592 -0.42 35.17 12.27
CA SER A 592 0.92 35.56 12.72
C SER A 592 0.88 36.89 13.49
N PHE A 593 1.89 37.17 14.31
CA PHE A 593 2.05 38.52 14.88
C PHE A 593 2.89 39.41 13.97
N SER A 594 2.38 40.60 13.66
CA SER A 594 3.12 41.67 12.98
C SER A 594 3.31 42.84 13.93
N GLY A 595 4.46 42.89 14.61
CA GLY A 595 4.71 43.85 15.69
C GLY A 595 3.81 43.56 16.90
N LYS A 596 2.90 44.49 17.22
CA LYS A 596 1.94 44.36 18.32
C LYS A 596 0.55 43.84 17.90
N ASN A 597 0.34 43.64 16.59
CA ASN A 597 -0.96 43.29 16.04
C ASN A 597 -0.98 41.83 15.57
N LEU A 598 -2.11 41.16 15.75
CA LEU A 598 -2.38 39.84 15.19
C LEU A 598 -2.82 39.99 13.74
N ARG A 599 -2.08 39.39 12.82
CA ARG A 599 -2.36 39.31 11.40
C ARG A 599 -3.16 38.04 11.09
N LEU A 600 -4.27 38.20 10.38
CA LEU A 600 -5.13 37.13 9.87
C LEU A 600 -5.32 37.31 8.36
N MET A 601 -5.17 36.24 7.57
CA MET A 601 -5.35 36.26 6.11
C MET A 601 -5.77 34.87 5.58
N PRO A 602 -6.58 34.77 4.51
CA PRO A 602 -7.46 35.81 3.99
C PRO A 602 -8.71 35.96 4.88
N VAL A 603 -9.12 37.20 5.14
CA VAL A 603 -10.38 37.47 5.84
C VAL A 603 -11.27 38.33 4.96
N ALA A 604 -12.49 37.86 4.67
CA ALA A 604 -13.53 38.65 4.04
C ALA A 604 -14.50 39.14 5.14
N LEU A 605 -14.35 40.39 5.57
CA LEU A 605 -15.24 40.98 6.58
C LEU A 605 -16.38 41.78 5.93
N PRO A 606 -17.66 41.41 6.14
CA PRO A 606 -18.78 42.28 5.78
C PRO A 606 -18.76 43.58 6.61
N GLU A 607 -19.40 44.64 6.11
CA GLU A 607 -19.39 45.96 6.77
C GLU A 607 -19.87 45.92 8.23
N SER A 608 -20.85 45.07 8.54
CA SER A 608 -21.33 44.83 9.91
C SER A 608 -20.26 44.28 10.84
N ALA A 609 -19.38 43.40 10.34
CA ALA A 609 -18.26 42.84 11.09
C ALA A 609 -17.11 43.85 11.26
N GLN A 610 -16.93 44.79 10.31
CA GLN A 610 -15.94 45.87 10.43
C GLN A 610 -16.31 46.85 11.55
N ILE A 611 -17.62 47.15 11.71
CA ILE A 611 -18.10 47.98 12.83
C ILE A 611 -17.89 47.25 14.17
N LYS A 612 -18.18 45.94 14.21
CA LYS A 612 -17.95 45.09 15.39
C LYS A 612 -16.45 45.02 15.76
N LEU A 613 -15.57 44.94 14.77
CA LEU A 613 -14.11 44.97 14.94
C LEU A 613 -13.65 46.26 15.63
N ASN A 614 -14.07 47.42 15.13
CA ASN A 614 -13.71 48.71 15.73
C ASN A 614 -14.25 48.88 17.15
N ARG A 615 -15.40 48.27 17.47
CA ARG A 615 -16.00 48.30 18.81
C ARG A 615 -15.27 47.40 19.81
N LEU A 616 -14.92 46.18 19.41
CA LEU A 616 -14.31 45.18 20.29
C LEU A 616 -12.78 45.35 20.41
N TYR A 617 -12.13 45.75 19.32
CA TYR A 617 -10.67 45.85 19.22
C TYR A 617 -10.28 47.21 18.58
N PRO A 618 -10.39 48.32 19.34
CA PRO A 618 -10.05 49.64 18.84
C PRO A 618 -8.58 49.71 18.39
N GLY A 619 -8.33 50.29 17.22
CA GLY A 619 -6.98 50.36 16.61
C GLY A 619 -6.66 49.21 15.64
N SER A 620 -7.59 48.28 15.42
CA SER A 620 -7.47 47.24 14.40
C SER A 620 -7.59 47.82 12.98
N ILE A 621 -6.83 47.26 12.03
CA ILE A 621 -6.79 47.73 10.63
C ILE A 621 -7.24 46.60 9.72
N TYR A 622 -8.29 46.82 8.93
CA TYR A 622 -8.71 45.91 7.87
C TYR A 622 -8.31 46.45 6.50
N LYS A 623 -7.49 45.70 5.75
CA LYS A 623 -7.06 46.03 4.40
C LYS A 623 -7.86 45.21 3.39
N ASN A 624 -8.96 45.78 2.88
CA ASN A 624 -9.87 45.08 1.97
C ASN A 624 -9.19 44.58 0.68
N ALA A 625 -8.30 45.38 0.08
CA ALA A 625 -7.62 45.04 -1.18
C ALA A 625 -6.73 43.78 -1.08
N THR A 626 -6.19 43.47 0.09
CA THR A 626 -5.33 42.31 0.33
C THR A 626 -5.99 41.26 1.22
N GLN A 627 -7.24 41.49 1.66
CA GLN A 627 -7.96 40.66 2.62
C GLN A 627 -7.15 40.36 3.90
N ILE A 628 -6.39 41.36 4.38
CA ILE A 628 -5.57 41.23 5.59
C ILE A 628 -6.26 41.97 6.73
N LEU A 629 -6.46 41.26 7.85
CA LEU A 629 -6.95 41.83 9.10
C LEU A 629 -5.80 41.90 10.11
N LEU A 630 -5.55 43.10 10.64
CA LEU A 630 -4.60 43.35 11.71
C LEU A 630 -5.38 43.71 12.97
N VAL A 631 -5.51 42.78 13.91
CA VAL A 631 -6.21 42.99 15.18
C VAL A 631 -5.23 43.54 16.21
N ALA A 632 -5.53 44.71 16.76
CA ALA A 632 -4.73 45.31 17.83
C ALA A 632 -4.94 44.53 19.13
N ARG A 633 -3.84 44.17 19.81
CA ARG A 633 -3.92 43.56 21.14
C ARG A 633 -4.32 44.65 22.15
N PRO A 634 -5.40 44.47 22.93
CA PRO A 634 -5.81 45.46 23.93
C PRO A 634 -4.69 45.63 24.96
N SER A 635 -4.30 46.88 25.24
CA SER A 635 -3.19 47.23 26.13
C SER A 635 -3.58 47.24 27.63
N SER A 636 -4.75 46.72 27.99
CA SER A 636 -5.20 46.60 29.38
C SER A 636 -6.27 45.50 29.49
N PRO A 637 -6.10 44.47 30.36
CA PRO A 637 -7.20 43.62 30.77
C PRO A 637 -8.02 44.40 31.80
N ASN A 638 -9.28 44.73 31.51
CA ASN A 638 -10.21 44.87 32.62
C ASN A 638 -10.39 43.44 33.17
N TRP A 639 -9.75 43.20 34.33
CA TRP A 639 -9.94 42.08 35.28
C TRP A 639 -8.86 41.01 35.47
N ILE A 640 -7.57 41.29 35.25
CA ILE A 640 -6.49 40.56 35.95
C ILE A 640 -5.33 41.54 36.21
N ASP A 641 -5.17 42.01 37.44
CA ASP A 641 -3.90 42.57 37.93
C ASP A 641 -2.89 41.41 37.99
N ASP A 642 -1.69 41.64 37.46
CA ASP A 642 -0.54 40.72 37.41
C ASP A 642 -0.62 39.48 36.49
N ALA A 643 -0.75 39.71 35.18
CA ALA A 643 -0.32 38.72 34.19
C ALA A 643 0.98 39.15 33.52
N GLU A 644 2.12 38.68 34.03
CA GLU A 644 3.35 38.57 33.25
C GLU A 644 3.08 37.74 31.98
N ILE A 645 3.89 37.94 30.93
CA ILE A 645 3.74 37.29 29.62
C ILE A 645 3.84 35.76 29.79
N GLY A 646 2.69 35.11 29.99
CA GLY A 646 2.52 33.67 30.02
C GLY A 646 1.90 33.17 28.73
N ASN A 647 2.47 32.09 28.18
CA ASN A 647 2.13 31.49 26.88
C ASN A 647 0.64 31.16 26.67
N THR A 648 -0.09 30.77 27.72
CA THR A 648 -1.50 30.34 27.63
C THR A 648 -2.46 31.50 27.33
N SER A 649 -2.13 32.73 27.74
CA SER A 649 -2.96 33.92 27.56
C SER A 649 -3.07 34.35 26.08
N THR A 650 -2.01 34.14 25.31
CA THR A 650 -1.94 34.57 23.91
C THR A 650 -2.78 33.66 23.02
N LEU A 651 -2.79 32.35 23.27
CA LEU A 651 -3.58 31.40 22.49
C LEU A 651 -5.09 31.57 22.73
N ALA A 652 -5.49 31.69 24.00
CA ALA A 652 -6.88 31.95 24.37
C ALA A 652 -7.42 33.24 23.76
N TRP A 653 -6.61 34.30 23.75
CA TRP A 653 -6.96 35.56 23.09
C TRP A 653 -7.13 35.42 21.58
N VAL A 654 -6.23 34.71 20.89
CA VAL A 654 -6.35 34.47 19.44
C VAL A 654 -7.61 33.67 19.14
N GLU A 655 -7.91 32.64 19.91
CA GLU A 655 -9.14 31.85 19.74
C GLU A 655 -10.40 32.69 19.97
N GLU A 656 -10.40 33.55 21.00
CA GLU A 656 -11.48 34.49 21.27
C GLU A 656 -11.67 35.49 20.10
N VAL A 657 -10.58 36.03 19.55
CA VAL A 657 -10.62 36.92 18.38
C VAL A 657 -11.25 36.21 17.18
N LEU A 658 -10.85 34.97 16.89
CA LEU A 658 -11.42 34.17 15.79
C LEU A 658 -12.91 33.88 16.02
N ARG A 659 -13.30 33.48 17.24
CA ARG A 659 -14.71 33.20 17.57
C ARG A 659 -15.57 34.47 17.49
N ASN A 660 -15.06 35.60 17.99
CA ASN A 660 -15.83 36.84 18.03
C ASN A 660 -15.97 37.53 16.67
N LEU A 661 -14.98 37.41 15.79
CA LEU A 661 -14.94 38.10 14.50
C LEU A 661 -15.37 37.22 13.32
N LEU A 662 -15.17 35.91 13.38
CA LEU A 662 -15.31 35.00 12.23
C LEU A 662 -16.35 33.88 12.42
N GLN A 663 -17.00 33.74 13.58
CA GLN A 663 -18.18 32.85 13.67
C GLN A 663 -19.40 33.45 12.94
N PRO A 664 -20.24 32.59 12.34
CA PRO A 664 -21.30 33.00 11.44
C PRO A 664 -22.40 33.78 12.18
N ILE A 665 -22.89 34.85 11.53
CA ILE A 665 -24.26 35.31 11.73
C ILE A 665 -25.14 34.09 11.42
N LYS A 666 -25.77 33.47 12.44
CA LYS A 666 -26.82 32.47 12.22
C LYS A 666 -27.80 33.08 11.20
N PRO A 667 -28.15 32.39 10.09
CA PRO A 667 -29.32 32.82 9.34
C PRO A 667 -30.48 32.83 10.33
N ALA A 668 -31.19 33.96 10.41
CA ALA A 668 -32.42 34.04 11.16
C ALA A 668 -33.30 32.88 10.70
N GLN A 669 -33.61 31.95 11.60
CA GLN A 669 -34.72 31.03 11.39
C GLN A 669 -35.98 31.91 11.37
N SER A 670 -36.42 32.26 10.17
CA SER A 670 -37.78 32.70 9.92
C SER A 670 -38.68 31.46 9.97
N GLU A 671 -39.76 31.58 10.75
CA GLU A 671 -40.87 30.64 10.88
C GLU A 671 -41.40 30.08 9.55
#